data_AF-A0A8C2G7Y2-F1
#
_entry.id   AF-A0A8C2G7Y2-F1
#
_cell.length_a   1.000
_cell.length_b   1.000
_cell.length_c   1.000
_cell.angle_alpha   90.00
_cell.angle_beta   90.00
_cell.angle_gamma   90.00
#
_symmetry.space_group_name_H-M   'P 1'
#
loop_
_entity.id
_entity.type
_entity.pdbx_description
1 polymer ?
#
loop_
_entity_poly.entity_id
_entity_poly.type
_entity_poly.pdbx_seq_one_letter_code
_entity_poly.pdbx_strand_id
1 'polypeptide(L)'
;MNSKERGEAEGEKEIERKKEITEEASQTYSTESQKTEEDQFSQDALALHNQLQQALEEADRQTTLAQDLRSKLAEQSKKVLEAEHKLVFLEAENQRLKKAAESLMEARKQIEVLQGESMQQEEELMHLRSQVEFQKMQATVIAQLEGERAALERERETLRGTVDSLRAAVRKGDQLELTNQNLKADLERLGRTLESARRHEEELQAELRESGVEVESLTRGREEALLEVMRLEQEKESCQAELDSQRRELRQREREMIRLRQQLESTTSALEHGNQRACSLEAQNRRMCQEISQLKETSAQFEELQKENLQLGTLNAERKVQIDSLTKDLANESAHSRELSNQIAQLNRTLEELQTKLEMAATQQLRSSPEVAFSPPDSHKQRIDGCESNRQSPPLSASPQEATVSIVDKVNQNQSSGPTDSISAAEDSENTRNKQPHTMAATGTGSQEALSQRLINTERENAVLQREREVLLSQLTQSQSACAQLREQLDALQRHSISLQENCAKLQALNTKLQVEQASLSSEHATVLTRCNESEMRCVALEAESRVWLKEKEESVMRLEAVRRDHERLTALQQRQEAELEELLAKHSQLKSSSRSLDAQYKDTEARYKELLERKAKLEEAEESIRVERQKMEKVTQGQVESQKELERLKMDNERYQNLQKEWVQVQSELLAQSSVLRAELSTAQLERTRLEGELSTLKEQNQQLDLNSVRLSSQYQLLTQLKANLEEENRHLLEQNQNLAKENKALLESNLESRDQHHNQQREYLDKLNELRREKQKLVDKIMDQYRVLEPGLPVMCPPKQPKLVSNSVFIIWGDNVLNNSVSLFHPSVHEQDPISAPVSPSSLRRISSQAEEEQPKANLRSGRRKLGSRHGWALGKGRGGTSQSFSPGDHRVQPRIRLRSSQTGAMALWEHDGSPTPSQDSPSEEGRVDSEENISPAHSDVSRVSSGTEGQSTAVVFNWWIFLSLIHLSTGRS
;
A
#
# COMPACT_ATOMS: atom_id res chain seq x y z
N MET A 1 79.54 76.59 75.35
CA MET A 1 80.73 76.99 74.57
C MET A 1 80.72 78.51 74.54
N ASN A 2 81.61 79.20 75.26
CA ASN A 2 83.06 79.34 75.06
C ASN A 2 83.35 80.50 74.06
N SER A 3 84.25 81.45 74.34
CA SER A 3 85.14 81.59 75.50
C SER A 3 85.88 82.95 75.50
N LYS A 4 86.37 83.37 76.69
CA LYS A 4 87.61 84.18 76.90
C LYS A 4 87.58 85.66 76.43
N GLU A 5 88.36 86.61 76.98
CA GLU A 5 89.20 86.63 78.20
C GLU A 5 89.50 88.06 78.67
N ARG A 6 89.77 88.21 79.99
CA ARG A 6 90.59 89.26 80.68
C ARG A 6 90.22 90.75 80.51
N GLY A 7 90.44 91.59 81.53
CA GLY A 7 90.93 91.30 82.89
C GLY A 7 91.31 92.57 83.68
N GLU A 8 91.44 92.42 85.01
CA GLU A 8 92.14 93.28 86.01
C GLU A 8 91.91 94.83 85.97
N ALA A 9 91.40 95.57 86.98
CA ALA A 9 91.33 95.50 88.47
C ALA A 9 92.40 96.32 89.22
N GLU A 10 92.00 96.88 90.39
CA GLU A 10 92.80 97.61 91.40
C GLU A 10 93.39 98.99 90.97
N GLY A 11 93.57 99.99 91.84
CA GLY A 11 93.13 100.13 93.24
C GLY A 11 93.57 101.43 93.96
N GLU A 12 92.77 101.86 94.94
CA GLU A 12 93.15 102.51 96.24
C GLU A 12 93.85 103.89 96.41
N LYS A 13 93.64 104.43 97.63
CA LYS A 13 94.49 105.35 98.44
C LYS A 13 94.55 106.86 98.14
N GLU A 14 93.56 107.55 98.72
CA GLU A 14 93.76 108.49 99.85
C GLU A 14 95.20 108.68 100.40
N ILE A 15 95.62 109.94 100.63
CA ILE A 15 96.39 110.36 101.83
C ILE A 15 96.40 111.90 102.04
N GLU A 16 96.35 112.27 103.31
CA GLU A 16 96.26 113.60 103.93
C GLU A 16 97.66 114.28 104.08
N ARG A 17 97.75 115.64 104.13
CA ARG A 17 98.53 116.48 105.13
C ARG A 17 99.31 117.75 104.65
N LYS A 18 98.85 118.89 105.18
CA LYS A 18 99.57 119.94 105.98
C LYS A 18 100.74 120.78 105.40
N LYS A 19 100.53 122.11 105.38
CA LYS A 19 101.23 123.22 106.13
C LYS A 19 100.87 124.57 105.46
N GLU A 20 100.30 125.63 106.06
CA GLU A 20 100.16 126.15 107.45
C GLU A 20 101.34 127.03 107.93
N ILE A 21 101.03 128.14 108.65
CA ILE A 21 101.93 129.12 109.35
C ILE A 21 102.65 130.15 108.42
N THR A 22 102.75 131.48 108.62
CA THR A 22 102.09 132.61 109.38
C THR A 22 102.48 133.92 108.62
N GLU A 23 101.84 135.11 108.65
CA GLU A 23 101.17 135.94 109.68
C GLU A 23 102.13 136.85 110.51
N GLU A 24 101.70 138.11 110.81
CA GLU A 24 102.37 139.20 111.60
C GLU A 24 103.64 139.91 111.02
N ALA A 25 104.02 141.16 111.38
CA ALA A 25 103.28 142.38 111.81
C ALA A 25 104.14 143.69 111.73
N SER A 26 103.47 144.83 111.49
CA SER A 26 103.70 146.25 111.86
C SER A 26 105.05 146.88 112.33
N GLN A 27 105.37 148.07 111.76
CA GLN A 27 105.90 149.31 112.44
C GLN A 27 107.38 149.31 112.97
N THR A 28 108.12 150.41 113.27
CA THR A 28 107.96 151.90 113.24
C THR A 28 109.33 152.68 113.30
N TYR A 29 109.41 153.86 112.68
CA TYR A 29 110.10 155.13 113.10
C TYR A 29 111.63 155.25 113.44
N SER A 30 112.35 155.99 112.56
CA SER A 30 112.98 157.34 112.80
C SER A 30 114.35 157.61 113.49
N THR A 31 114.95 158.71 113.01
CA THR A 31 115.81 159.76 113.66
C THR A 31 117.37 159.70 113.61
N GLU A 32 117.91 160.54 112.72
CA GLU A 32 119.06 161.49 112.85
C GLU A 32 120.33 161.18 113.68
N SER A 33 121.51 161.39 113.05
CA SER A 33 122.50 162.38 113.56
C SER A 33 123.67 162.72 112.60
N GLN A 34 123.89 164.04 112.45
CA GLN A 34 125.17 164.78 112.37
C GLN A 34 126.19 164.54 111.21
N LYS A 35 126.32 165.58 110.36
CA LYS A 35 127.53 166.45 110.10
C LYS A 35 128.92 165.79 110.01
N THR A 36 129.82 166.21 109.11
CA THR A 36 130.19 167.60 108.75
C THR A 36 130.64 167.79 107.29
N GLU A 37 130.58 169.03 106.81
CA GLU A 37 131.34 169.51 105.65
C GLU A 37 132.71 170.07 106.09
N GLU A 38 133.80 169.60 105.49
CA GLU A 38 134.95 170.43 105.08
C GLU A 38 135.52 169.80 103.81
N ASP A 39 135.26 170.41 102.64
CA ASP A 39 136.25 170.71 101.59
C ASP A 39 135.59 171.38 100.36
N GLN A 40 136.40 172.02 99.51
CA GLN A 40 135.95 172.94 98.45
C GLN A 40 135.38 172.27 97.17
N PHE A 41 134.48 171.29 97.27
CA PHE A 41 133.91 170.57 96.10
C PHE A 41 132.41 170.23 96.22
N SER A 42 131.52 171.22 96.01
CA SER A 42 130.07 171.05 96.14
C SER A 42 129.27 171.68 94.98
N GLN A 43 128.81 170.86 94.01
CA GLN A 43 127.78 171.30 93.05
C GLN A 43 126.86 170.20 92.47
N ASP A 44 127.31 168.95 92.31
CA ASP A 44 126.58 167.94 91.51
C ASP A 44 125.45 167.15 92.24
N ALA A 45 125.46 167.11 93.58
CA ALA A 45 124.67 166.11 94.33
C ALA A 45 123.13 166.25 94.24
N LEU A 46 122.60 167.47 93.99
CA LEU A 46 121.16 167.73 94.08
C LEU A 46 120.34 167.36 92.82
N ALA A 47 121.00 167.13 91.68
CA ALA A 47 120.30 166.82 90.43
C ALA A 47 119.69 165.40 90.42
N LEU A 48 120.32 164.44 91.12
CA LEU A 48 120.00 163.02 91.01
C LEU A 48 118.66 162.63 91.66
N HIS A 49 118.25 163.32 92.73
CA HIS A 49 117.11 162.92 93.56
C HIS A 49 115.77 163.03 92.81
N ASN A 50 115.56 164.11 92.06
CA ASN A 50 114.30 164.36 91.33
C ASN A 50 114.03 163.36 90.21
N GLN A 51 115.07 162.78 89.58
CA GLN A 51 114.90 161.82 88.50
C GLN A 51 114.36 160.47 88.99
N LEU A 52 114.69 160.08 90.23
CA LEU A 52 114.39 158.74 90.74
C LEU A 52 112.92 158.59 91.19
N GLN A 53 112.27 159.67 91.59
CA GLN A 53 110.88 159.64 92.07
C GLN A 53 109.85 159.55 90.92
N GLN A 54 110.10 160.19 89.77
CA GLN A 54 109.20 160.08 88.60
C GLN A 54 109.16 158.66 88.02
N ALA A 55 110.29 157.96 87.99
CA ALA A 55 110.40 156.62 87.44
C ALA A 55 109.52 155.57 88.17
N LEU A 56 109.28 155.76 89.46
CA LEU A 56 108.40 154.87 90.26
C LEU A 56 106.92 155.05 89.88
N GLU A 57 106.49 156.30 89.72
CA GLU A 57 105.12 156.64 89.36
C GLU A 57 104.72 156.19 87.94
N GLU A 58 105.69 156.02 87.03
CA GLU A 58 105.43 155.46 85.70
C GLU A 58 105.32 153.92 85.73
N ALA A 59 106.06 153.25 86.63
CA ALA A 59 106.00 151.79 86.77
C ALA A 59 104.62 151.30 87.24
N ASP A 60 104.01 151.95 88.23
CA ASP A 60 102.68 151.59 88.75
C ASP A 60 101.53 151.82 87.75
N ARG A 61 101.73 152.73 86.79
CA ARG A 61 100.80 152.93 85.66
C ARG A 61 100.92 151.81 84.60
N GLN A 62 102.07 151.13 84.50
CA GLN A 62 102.27 150.01 83.58
C GLN A 62 101.76 148.68 84.15
N THR A 63 101.93 148.44 85.46
CA THR A 63 101.48 147.19 86.12
C THR A 63 99.96 147.03 86.06
N THR A 64 99.23 148.11 86.34
CA THR A 64 97.76 148.16 86.28
C THR A 64 97.20 147.88 84.88
N LEU A 65 97.75 148.52 83.84
CA LEU A 65 97.39 148.24 82.43
C LEU A 65 97.65 146.78 82.03
N ALA A 66 98.77 146.19 82.46
CA ALA A 66 99.09 144.79 82.18
C ALA A 66 98.09 143.81 82.83
N GLN A 67 97.56 144.16 83.99
CA GLN A 67 96.54 143.36 84.70
C GLN A 67 95.17 143.46 84.00
N ASP A 68 94.82 144.65 83.52
CA ASP A 68 93.54 144.94 82.85
C ASP A 68 93.47 144.46 81.38
N LEU A 69 94.61 144.06 80.80
CA LEU A 69 94.68 143.30 79.55
C LEU A 69 94.54 141.78 79.77
N ARG A 70 95.06 141.26 80.89
CA ARG A 70 94.96 139.83 81.25
C ARG A 70 93.52 139.40 81.55
N SER A 71 92.73 140.25 82.22
CA SER A 71 91.30 140.01 82.47
C SER A 71 90.50 139.90 81.17
N LYS A 72 90.68 140.85 80.25
CA LYS A 72 90.02 140.87 78.93
C LYS A 72 90.43 139.67 78.07
N LEU A 73 91.69 139.24 78.12
CA LEU A 73 92.14 138.03 77.43
C LEU A 73 91.44 136.77 77.97
N ALA A 74 91.33 136.63 79.30
CA ALA A 74 90.64 135.50 79.93
C ALA A 74 89.15 135.43 79.56
N GLU A 75 88.46 136.58 79.50
CA GLU A 75 87.07 136.63 79.02
C GLU A 75 86.91 136.18 77.56
N GLN A 76 87.83 136.59 76.68
CA GLN A 76 87.80 136.17 75.27
C GLN A 76 88.06 134.66 75.16
N SER A 77 89.05 134.13 75.89
CA SER A 77 89.31 132.68 75.92
C SER A 77 88.09 131.88 76.37
N LYS A 78 87.34 132.36 77.38
CA LYS A 78 86.09 131.72 77.81
C LYS A 78 85.01 131.73 76.71
N LYS A 79 84.83 132.85 76.02
CA LYS A 79 83.86 133.00 74.93
C LYS A 79 84.18 132.10 73.73
N VAL A 80 85.46 131.86 73.44
CA VAL A 80 85.92 130.90 72.42
C VAL A 80 85.55 129.47 72.81
N LEU A 81 85.90 129.01 74.02
CA LEU A 81 85.55 127.67 74.51
C LEU A 81 84.02 127.44 74.52
N GLU A 82 83.23 128.43 74.93
CA GLU A 82 81.76 128.38 74.89
C GLU A 82 81.18 128.34 73.46
N ALA A 83 81.94 128.75 72.43
CA ALA A 83 81.56 128.63 71.02
C ALA A 83 81.98 127.27 70.44
N GLU A 84 83.17 126.78 70.75
CA GLU A 84 83.68 125.47 70.36
C GLU A 84 82.76 124.34 70.87
N HIS A 85 82.35 124.38 72.14
CA HIS A 85 81.39 123.41 72.68
C HIS A 85 80.03 123.40 71.95
N LYS A 86 79.55 124.56 71.50
CA LYS A 86 78.29 124.67 70.71
C LYS A 86 78.48 124.12 69.30
N LEU A 87 79.63 124.34 68.69
CA LEU A 87 79.97 123.84 67.35
C LEU A 87 80.04 122.30 67.38
N VAL A 88 80.74 121.70 68.34
CA VAL A 88 80.81 120.24 68.53
C VAL A 88 79.42 119.63 68.78
N PHE A 89 78.55 120.29 69.55
CA PHE A 89 77.18 119.83 69.75
C PHE A 89 76.38 119.83 68.43
N LEU A 90 76.45 120.92 67.66
CA LEU A 90 75.76 121.03 66.37
C LEU A 90 76.31 120.04 65.34
N GLU A 91 77.60 119.73 65.34
CA GLU A 91 78.18 118.67 64.50
C GLU A 91 77.64 117.28 64.87
N ALA A 92 77.57 116.96 66.17
CA ALA A 92 76.99 115.69 66.64
C ALA A 92 75.51 115.57 66.27
N GLU A 93 74.73 116.64 66.38
CA GLU A 93 73.33 116.69 65.95
C GLU A 93 73.20 116.57 64.42
N ASN A 94 74.07 117.23 63.64
CA ASN A 94 74.11 117.11 62.19
C ASN A 94 74.45 115.68 61.72
N GLN A 95 75.39 115.01 62.39
CA GLN A 95 75.70 113.59 62.16
C GLN A 95 74.53 112.67 62.53
N ARG A 96 73.82 112.96 63.63
CA ARG A 96 72.60 112.23 64.04
C ARG A 96 71.48 112.38 62.99
N LEU A 97 71.27 113.59 62.47
CA LEU A 97 70.27 113.87 61.44
C LEU A 97 70.62 113.20 60.09
N LYS A 98 71.90 113.15 59.71
CA LYS A 98 72.36 112.39 58.53
C LYS A 98 72.05 110.90 58.66
N LYS A 99 72.40 110.27 59.78
CA LYS A 99 72.07 108.86 60.06
C LYS A 99 70.56 108.60 60.07
N ALA A 100 69.75 109.54 60.57
CA ALA A 100 68.30 109.46 60.48
C ALA A 100 67.81 109.50 59.02
N ALA A 101 68.31 110.45 58.21
CA ALA A 101 67.96 110.55 56.79
C ALA A 101 68.42 109.33 55.96
N GLU A 102 69.59 108.78 56.27
CA GLU A 102 70.11 107.52 55.71
C GLU A 102 69.17 106.35 56.03
N SER A 103 68.77 106.18 57.30
CA SER A 103 67.81 105.12 57.70
C SER A 103 66.41 105.29 57.07
N LEU A 104 65.97 106.52 56.82
CA LEU A 104 64.72 106.81 56.11
C LEU A 104 64.83 106.53 54.60
N MET A 105 66.00 106.77 54.00
CA MET A 105 66.31 106.39 52.61
C MET A 105 66.37 104.87 52.44
N GLU A 106 66.90 104.14 53.42
CA GLU A 106 66.89 102.67 53.47
C GLU A 106 65.47 102.14 53.62
N ALA A 107 64.71 102.62 54.61
CA ALA A 107 63.30 102.26 54.78
C ALA A 107 62.45 102.55 53.53
N ARG A 108 62.69 103.67 52.84
CA ARG A 108 62.04 104.01 51.57
C ARG A 108 62.36 102.99 50.47
N LYS A 109 63.62 102.56 50.33
CA LYS A 109 64.00 101.48 49.39
C LYS A 109 63.37 100.15 49.77
N GLN A 110 63.30 99.81 51.06
CA GLN A 110 62.60 98.62 51.55
C GLN A 110 61.13 98.63 51.11
N ILE A 111 60.45 99.77 51.24
CA ILE A 111 59.06 99.95 50.81
C ILE A 111 58.93 99.83 49.28
N GLU A 112 59.83 100.41 48.49
CA GLU A 112 59.82 100.27 47.02
C GLU A 112 60.03 98.81 46.57
N VAL A 113 60.89 98.04 47.26
CA VAL A 113 61.07 96.59 47.00
C VAL A 113 59.81 95.81 47.37
N LEU A 114 59.25 96.02 48.57
CA LEU A 114 58.03 95.35 49.02
C LEU A 114 56.80 95.69 48.15
N GLN A 115 56.75 96.91 47.60
CA GLN A 115 55.74 97.30 46.60
C GLN A 115 55.94 96.54 45.29
N GLY A 116 57.18 96.39 44.82
CA GLY A 116 57.50 95.56 43.65
C GLY A 116 57.10 94.09 43.84
N GLU A 117 57.42 93.50 45.00
CA GLU A 117 57.04 92.14 45.37
C GLU A 117 55.51 91.98 45.46
N SER A 118 54.80 92.98 46.02
CA SER A 118 53.32 92.98 46.08
C SER A 118 52.69 93.03 44.69
N MET A 119 53.20 93.87 43.78
CA MET A 119 52.72 93.94 42.39
C MET A 119 52.95 92.62 41.65
N GLN A 120 54.12 91.98 41.84
CA GLN A 120 54.42 90.67 41.25
C GLN A 120 53.47 89.58 41.79
N GLN A 121 53.19 89.57 43.09
CA GLN A 121 52.20 88.65 43.68
C GLN A 121 50.78 88.89 43.15
N GLU A 122 50.38 90.15 42.90
CA GLU A 122 49.10 90.46 42.26
C GLU A 122 49.04 89.98 40.80
N GLU A 123 50.12 90.15 40.02
CA GLU A 123 50.23 89.62 38.66
C GLU A 123 50.16 88.08 38.62
N GLU A 124 50.88 87.39 39.51
CA GLU A 124 50.83 85.93 39.66
C GLU A 124 49.42 85.45 40.07
N LEU A 125 48.78 86.12 41.03
CA LEU A 125 47.41 85.80 41.45
C LEU A 125 46.40 86.01 40.31
N MET A 126 46.58 87.03 39.48
CA MET A 126 45.74 87.26 38.29
C MET A 126 45.99 86.20 37.21
N HIS A 127 47.23 85.80 36.98
CA HIS A 127 47.56 84.72 36.05
C HIS A 127 46.98 83.37 36.52
N LEU A 128 47.13 83.02 37.79
CA LEU A 128 46.57 81.80 38.38
C LEU A 128 45.04 81.79 38.36
N ARG A 129 44.37 82.94 38.60
CA ARG A 129 42.91 83.06 38.44
C ARG A 129 42.49 82.78 36.99
N SER A 130 43.15 83.39 36.01
CA SER A 130 42.88 83.16 34.60
C SER A 130 43.13 81.69 34.19
N GLN A 131 44.20 81.07 34.69
CA GLN A 131 44.48 79.66 34.45
C GLN A 131 43.42 78.73 35.05
N VAL A 132 42.94 79.02 36.27
CA VAL A 132 41.86 78.27 36.92
C VAL A 132 40.52 78.48 36.21
N GLU A 133 40.24 79.66 35.67
CA GLU A 133 39.05 79.92 34.85
C GLU A 133 39.12 79.20 33.49
N PHE A 134 40.29 79.17 32.85
CA PHE A 134 40.51 78.34 31.66
C PHE A 134 40.33 76.85 31.96
N GLN A 135 40.87 76.33 33.05
CA GLN A 135 40.69 74.93 33.46
C GLN A 135 39.22 74.59 33.77
N LYS A 136 38.46 75.52 34.39
CA LYS A 136 37.00 75.37 34.58
C LYS A 136 36.27 75.30 33.24
N MET A 137 36.61 76.17 32.28
CA MET A 137 36.03 76.16 30.93
C MET A 137 36.40 74.87 30.17
N GLN A 138 37.63 74.39 30.31
CA GLN A 138 38.07 73.13 29.72
C GLN A 138 37.30 71.94 30.32
N ALA A 139 37.08 71.94 31.64
CA ALA A 139 36.31 70.90 32.32
C ALA A 139 34.81 70.90 31.91
N THR A 140 34.18 72.06 31.74
CA THR A 140 32.79 72.12 31.25
C THR A 140 32.66 71.66 29.80
N VAL A 141 33.60 72.02 28.93
CA VAL A 141 33.64 71.54 27.54
C VAL A 141 33.88 70.03 27.47
N ILE A 142 34.78 69.47 28.28
CA ILE A 142 34.99 68.02 28.37
C ILE A 142 33.69 67.32 28.83
N ALA A 143 33.05 67.80 29.90
CA ALA A 143 31.80 67.22 30.38
C ALA A 143 30.65 67.29 29.36
N GLN A 144 30.59 68.35 28.53
CA GLN A 144 29.65 68.45 27.41
C GLN A 144 29.95 67.40 26.33
N LEU A 145 31.20 67.29 25.88
CA LEU A 145 31.61 66.33 24.86
C LEU A 145 31.46 64.86 25.32
N GLU A 146 31.70 64.57 26.61
CA GLU A 146 31.42 63.27 27.20
C GLU A 146 29.91 62.97 27.26
N GLY A 147 29.09 63.98 27.57
CA GLY A 147 27.63 63.88 27.52
C GLY A 147 27.09 63.61 26.12
N GLU A 148 27.58 64.34 25.12
CA GLU A 148 27.23 64.14 23.69
C GLU A 148 27.70 62.78 23.18
N ARG A 149 28.95 62.39 23.46
CA ARG A 149 29.46 61.05 23.15
C ARG A 149 28.58 59.97 23.76
N ALA A 150 28.21 60.11 25.04
CA ALA A 150 27.35 59.14 25.70
C ALA A 150 25.91 59.14 25.16
N ALA A 151 25.42 60.24 24.58
CA ALA A 151 24.15 60.25 23.86
C ALA A 151 24.27 59.48 22.52
N LEU A 152 25.28 59.81 21.71
CA LEU A 152 25.56 59.16 20.43
C LEU A 152 25.86 57.66 20.57
N GLU A 153 26.52 57.23 21.64
CA GLU A 153 26.76 55.80 21.92
C GLU A 153 25.45 55.05 22.23
N ARG A 154 24.49 55.69 22.92
CA ARG A 154 23.14 55.13 23.15
C ARG A 154 22.31 55.11 21.87
N GLU A 155 22.38 56.14 21.03
CA GLU A 155 21.72 56.16 19.71
C GLU A 155 22.29 55.08 18.78
N ARG A 156 23.60 54.88 18.78
CA ARG A 156 24.26 53.77 18.07
C ARG A 156 23.78 52.40 18.59
N GLU A 157 23.52 52.27 19.88
CA GLU A 157 22.99 51.03 20.47
C GLU A 157 21.52 50.78 20.16
N THR A 158 20.66 51.81 20.18
CA THR A 158 19.26 51.67 19.75
C THR A 158 19.16 51.38 18.25
N LEU A 159 19.97 52.03 17.41
CA LEU A 159 20.07 51.76 15.98
C LEU A 159 20.63 50.36 15.69
N ARG A 160 21.57 49.85 16.49
CA ARG A 160 21.99 48.43 16.40
C ARG A 160 20.81 47.51 16.74
N GLY A 161 20.06 47.81 17.80
CA GLY A 161 18.87 47.07 18.20
C GLY A 161 17.77 47.03 17.11
N THR A 162 17.54 48.14 16.39
CA THR A 162 16.59 48.15 15.27
C THR A 162 17.12 47.44 14.02
N VAL A 163 18.43 47.53 13.72
CA VAL A 163 19.04 46.75 12.64
C VAL A 163 18.96 45.26 12.92
N ASP A 164 19.21 44.81 14.14
CA ASP A 164 19.14 43.39 14.50
C ASP A 164 17.70 42.86 14.62
N SER A 165 16.73 43.70 14.99
CA SER A 165 15.30 43.33 14.92
C SER A 165 14.78 43.28 13.48
N LEU A 166 15.23 44.19 12.59
CA LEU A 166 14.95 44.14 11.16
C LEU A 166 15.58 42.89 10.51
N ARG A 167 16.83 42.54 10.86
CA ARG A 167 17.46 41.27 10.42
C ARG A 167 16.68 40.04 10.89
N ALA A 168 16.12 40.07 12.10
CA ALA A 168 15.25 39.00 12.60
C ALA A 168 13.90 38.96 11.89
N ALA A 169 13.36 40.11 11.46
CA ALA A 169 12.15 40.19 10.65
C ALA A 169 12.37 39.67 9.22
N VAL A 170 13.49 40.02 8.57
CA VAL A 170 13.89 39.49 7.25
C VAL A 170 13.99 37.97 7.29
N ARG A 171 14.72 37.39 8.26
CA ARG A 171 14.80 35.92 8.43
C ARG A 171 13.45 35.23 8.62
N LYS A 172 12.48 35.92 9.24
CA LYS A 172 11.09 35.43 9.35
C LYS A 172 10.34 35.55 8.01
N GLY A 173 10.61 36.59 7.22
CA GLY A 173 10.18 36.71 5.83
C GLY A 173 10.70 35.54 4.99
N ASP A 174 12.03 35.36 4.94
CA ASP A 174 12.69 34.25 4.23
C ASP A 174 12.08 32.89 4.60
N GLN A 175 11.86 32.64 5.90
CA GLN A 175 11.25 31.42 6.41
C GLN A 175 9.78 31.25 5.99
N LEU A 176 9.00 32.34 5.94
CA LEU A 176 7.62 32.32 5.46
C LEU A 176 7.53 32.19 3.94
N GLU A 177 8.48 32.74 3.19
CA GLU A 177 8.58 32.54 1.75
C GLU A 177 8.90 31.08 1.42
N LEU A 178 9.83 30.45 2.16
CA LEU A 178 10.11 29.02 2.04
C LEU A 178 8.89 28.14 2.37
N THR A 179 8.12 28.45 3.42
CA THR A 179 6.89 27.68 3.69
C THR A 179 5.82 27.91 2.62
N ASN A 180 5.70 29.11 2.05
CA ASN A 180 4.82 29.37 0.91
C ASN A 180 5.27 28.66 -0.38
N GLN A 181 6.57 28.51 -0.62
CA GLN A 181 7.11 27.74 -1.75
C GLN A 181 6.81 26.24 -1.58
N ASN A 182 7.01 25.69 -0.39
CA ASN A 182 6.66 24.30 -0.08
C ASN A 182 5.16 24.04 -0.25
N LEU A 183 4.30 24.90 0.33
CA LEU A 183 2.84 24.78 0.18
C LEU A 183 2.36 24.90 -1.27
N LYS A 184 3.04 25.69 -2.11
CA LYS A 184 2.77 25.72 -3.56
C LYS A 184 3.17 24.41 -4.24
N ALA A 185 4.35 23.87 -3.93
CA ALA A 185 4.79 22.59 -4.48
C ALA A 185 3.88 21.42 -4.05
N ASP A 186 3.39 21.43 -2.81
CA ASP A 186 2.41 20.46 -2.31
C ASP A 186 1.04 20.63 -2.97
N LEU A 187 0.56 21.86 -3.19
CA LEU A 187 -0.68 22.13 -3.95
C LEU A 187 -0.57 21.68 -5.41
N GLU A 188 0.56 21.91 -6.08
CA GLU A 188 0.80 21.39 -7.42
C GLU A 188 0.87 19.85 -7.44
N ARG A 189 1.51 19.24 -6.42
CA ARG A 189 1.58 17.79 -6.29
C ARG A 189 0.19 17.18 -6.08
N LEU A 190 -0.62 17.77 -5.21
CA LEU A 190 -2.01 17.38 -4.97
C LEU A 190 -2.86 17.56 -6.23
N GLY A 191 -2.68 18.66 -6.96
CA GLY A 191 -3.29 18.89 -8.27
C GLY A 191 -2.96 17.78 -9.26
N ARG A 192 -1.67 17.45 -9.46
CA ARG A 192 -1.23 16.34 -10.32
C ARG A 192 -1.85 15.00 -9.90
N THR A 193 -1.92 14.70 -8.59
CA THR A 193 -2.55 13.45 -8.11
C THR A 193 -4.06 13.42 -8.30
N LEU A 194 -4.74 14.57 -8.18
CA LEU A 194 -6.18 14.69 -8.44
C LEU A 194 -6.46 14.54 -9.94
N GLU A 195 -5.65 15.14 -10.80
CA GLU A 195 -5.75 14.92 -12.24
C GLU A 195 -5.47 13.46 -12.63
N SER A 196 -4.50 12.77 -12.03
CA SER A 196 -4.28 11.34 -12.31
C SER A 196 -5.43 10.47 -11.79
N ALA A 197 -5.98 10.77 -10.61
CA ALA A 197 -7.16 10.07 -10.10
C ALA A 197 -8.38 10.29 -11.01
N ARG A 198 -8.56 11.52 -11.53
CA ARG A 198 -9.61 11.85 -12.48
C ARG A 198 -9.42 11.14 -13.83
N ARG A 199 -8.20 11.09 -14.38
CA ARG A 199 -7.93 10.30 -15.60
C ARG A 199 -8.27 8.84 -15.39
N HIS A 200 -7.92 8.28 -14.23
CA HIS A 200 -8.25 6.90 -13.88
C HIS A 200 -9.76 6.67 -13.67
N GLU A 201 -10.50 7.67 -13.18
CA GLU A 201 -11.97 7.65 -13.17
C GLU A 201 -12.54 7.68 -14.61
N GLU A 202 -12.00 8.53 -15.48
CA GLU A 202 -12.39 8.64 -16.89
C GLU A 202 -12.08 7.34 -17.68
N GLU A 203 -10.97 6.67 -17.36
CA GLU A 203 -10.59 5.31 -17.82
C GLU A 203 -11.58 4.24 -17.35
N LEU A 204 -11.86 4.15 -16.04
CA LEU A 204 -12.82 3.19 -15.48
C LEU A 204 -14.24 3.41 -16.02
N GLN A 205 -14.63 4.66 -16.29
CA GLN A 205 -15.88 4.97 -16.97
C GLN A 205 -15.87 4.57 -18.47
N ALA A 206 -14.71 4.47 -19.11
CA ALA A 206 -14.60 3.93 -20.48
C ALA A 206 -14.74 2.40 -20.47
N GLU A 207 -13.99 1.71 -19.60
CA GLU A 207 -14.11 0.25 -19.40
C GLU A 207 -15.56 -0.19 -19.08
N LEU A 208 -16.28 0.60 -18.27
CA LEU A 208 -17.69 0.36 -17.96
C LEU A 208 -18.63 0.54 -19.16
N ARG A 209 -18.29 1.41 -20.12
CA ARG A 209 -19.05 1.59 -21.37
C ARG A 209 -18.74 0.48 -22.37
N GLU A 210 -17.47 0.10 -22.50
CA GLU A 210 -17.02 -0.99 -23.37
C GLU A 210 -17.61 -2.33 -22.93
N SER A 211 -17.47 -2.69 -21.65
CA SER A 211 -18.12 -3.89 -21.10
C SER A 211 -19.65 -3.86 -21.17
N GLY A 212 -20.27 -2.67 -21.13
CA GLY A 212 -21.70 -2.50 -21.44
C GLY A 212 -22.05 -2.90 -22.88
N VAL A 213 -21.28 -2.41 -23.86
CA VAL A 213 -21.45 -2.74 -25.28
C VAL A 213 -21.12 -4.22 -25.55
N GLU A 214 -20.15 -4.81 -24.86
CA GLU A 214 -19.87 -6.25 -24.91
C GLU A 214 -21.08 -7.06 -24.43
N VAL A 215 -21.67 -6.71 -23.27
CA VAL A 215 -22.88 -7.36 -22.75
C VAL A 215 -24.05 -7.21 -23.74
N GLU A 216 -24.27 -6.03 -24.33
CA GLU A 216 -25.27 -5.81 -25.37
C GLU A 216 -24.99 -6.58 -26.67
N SER A 217 -23.74 -6.95 -26.95
CA SER A 217 -23.38 -7.82 -28.08
C SER A 217 -23.64 -9.30 -27.77
N LEU A 218 -23.37 -9.73 -26.53
CA LEU A 218 -23.60 -11.09 -26.07
C LEU A 218 -25.09 -11.40 -25.88
N THR A 219 -25.92 -10.42 -25.49
CA THR A 219 -27.38 -10.60 -25.49
C THR A 219 -27.94 -10.75 -26.90
N ARG A 220 -27.51 -9.92 -27.85
CA ARG A 220 -27.91 -10.06 -29.27
C ARG A 220 -27.46 -11.39 -29.87
N GLY A 221 -26.21 -11.79 -29.68
CA GLY A 221 -25.71 -13.09 -30.15
C GLY A 221 -26.45 -14.28 -29.51
N ARG A 222 -26.91 -14.14 -28.26
CA ARG A 222 -27.79 -15.13 -27.61
C ARG A 222 -29.20 -15.14 -28.20
N GLU A 223 -29.77 -13.99 -28.52
CA GLU A 223 -31.09 -13.87 -29.15
C GLU A 223 -31.07 -14.45 -30.58
N GLU A 224 -30.03 -14.13 -31.36
CA GLU A 224 -29.76 -14.72 -32.67
C GLU A 224 -29.61 -16.26 -32.59
N ALA A 225 -28.86 -16.77 -31.61
CA ALA A 225 -28.71 -18.21 -31.39
C ALA A 225 -30.04 -18.90 -30.96
N LEU A 226 -30.89 -18.22 -30.19
CA LEU A 226 -32.22 -18.73 -29.83
C LEU A 226 -33.16 -18.81 -31.05
N LEU A 227 -33.11 -17.81 -31.94
CA LEU A 227 -33.85 -17.83 -33.20
C LEU A 227 -33.37 -18.96 -34.13
N GLU A 228 -32.07 -19.20 -34.22
CA GLU A 228 -31.52 -20.32 -35.01
C GLU A 228 -31.89 -21.69 -34.40
N VAL A 229 -31.91 -21.83 -33.07
CA VAL A 229 -32.42 -23.04 -32.42
C VAL A 229 -33.89 -23.28 -32.79
N MET A 230 -34.75 -22.25 -32.72
CA MET A 230 -36.16 -22.37 -33.14
C MET A 230 -36.30 -22.74 -34.62
N ARG A 231 -35.43 -22.20 -35.49
CA ARG A 231 -35.38 -22.52 -36.93
C ARG A 231 -35.02 -23.99 -37.16
N LEU A 232 -33.99 -24.49 -36.48
CA LEU A 232 -33.54 -25.88 -36.56
C LEU A 232 -34.53 -26.87 -35.94
N GLU A 233 -35.26 -26.46 -34.89
CA GLU A 233 -36.36 -27.26 -34.33
C GLU A 233 -37.52 -27.39 -35.34
N GLN A 234 -37.87 -26.32 -36.05
CA GLN A 234 -38.87 -26.37 -37.12
C GLN A 234 -38.44 -27.24 -38.31
N GLU A 235 -37.16 -27.17 -38.71
CA GLU A 235 -36.61 -28.05 -39.76
C GLU A 235 -36.64 -29.52 -39.33
N LYS A 236 -36.26 -29.82 -38.09
CA LYS A 236 -36.34 -31.16 -37.48
C LYS A 236 -37.78 -31.69 -37.45
N GLU A 237 -38.77 -30.86 -37.13
CA GLU A 237 -40.19 -31.24 -37.16
C GLU A 237 -40.67 -31.54 -38.60
N SER A 238 -40.24 -30.75 -39.59
CA SER A 238 -40.59 -31.01 -40.99
C SER A 238 -39.98 -32.31 -41.51
N CYS A 239 -38.68 -32.57 -41.27
CA CYS A 239 -38.04 -33.82 -41.64
C CYS A 239 -38.64 -35.03 -40.89
N GLN A 240 -39.09 -34.87 -39.64
CA GLN A 240 -39.79 -35.93 -38.92
C GLN A 240 -41.16 -36.23 -39.55
N ALA A 241 -41.90 -35.20 -39.99
CA ALA A 241 -43.17 -35.37 -40.69
C ALA A 241 -43.01 -36.07 -42.06
N GLU A 242 -41.91 -35.80 -42.77
CA GLU A 242 -41.53 -36.49 -44.01
C GLU A 242 -41.11 -37.95 -43.76
N LEU A 243 -40.29 -38.23 -42.75
CA LEU A 243 -39.95 -39.61 -42.37
C LEU A 243 -41.21 -40.41 -42.03
N ASP A 244 -42.18 -39.82 -41.32
CA ASP A 244 -43.44 -40.49 -41.02
C ASP A 244 -44.41 -40.55 -42.20
N SER A 245 -44.29 -39.71 -43.24
CA SER A 245 -45.02 -39.89 -44.50
C SER A 245 -44.42 -41.04 -45.33
N GLN A 246 -43.10 -41.10 -45.48
CA GLN A 246 -42.40 -42.22 -46.12
C GLN A 246 -42.70 -43.56 -45.41
N ARG A 247 -42.73 -43.59 -44.07
CA ARG A 247 -43.17 -44.75 -43.28
C ARG A 247 -44.65 -45.12 -43.49
N ARG A 248 -45.51 -44.21 -43.95
CA ARG A 248 -46.89 -44.53 -44.35
C ARG A 248 -46.91 -45.12 -45.76
N GLU A 249 -46.16 -44.55 -46.69
CA GLU A 249 -46.04 -45.08 -48.06
C GLU A 249 -45.41 -46.47 -48.11
N LEU A 250 -44.33 -46.72 -47.35
CA LEU A 250 -43.69 -48.04 -47.27
C LEU A 250 -44.69 -49.11 -46.83
N ARG A 251 -45.45 -48.85 -45.77
CA ARG A 251 -46.54 -49.73 -45.29
C ARG A 251 -47.67 -49.90 -46.31
N GLN A 252 -47.87 -48.97 -47.24
CA GLN A 252 -48.80 -49.14 -48.35
C GLN A 252 -48.19 -50.03 -49.45
N ARG A 253 -46.96 -49.75 -49.88
CA ARG A 253 -46.22 -50.56 -50.86
C ARG A 253 -46.04 -52.01 -50.41
N GLU A 254 -45.84 -52.25 -49.11
CA GLU A 254 -45.83 -53.59 -48.50
C GLU A 254 -47.17 -54.32 -48.67
N ARG A 255 -48.30 -53.66 -48.41
CA ARG A 255 -49.65 -54.25 -48.60
C ARG A 255 -49.93 -54.54 -50.07
N GLU A 256 -49.48 -53.66 -50.97
CA GLU A 256 -49.59 -53.84 -52.41
C GLU A 256 -48.71 -55.00 -52.89
N MET A 257 -47.47 -55.12 -52.38
CA MET A 257 -46.59 -56.27 -52.64
C MET A 257 -47.20 -57.59 -52.17
N ILE A 258 -47.82 -57.63 -50.99
CA ILE A 258 -48.50 -58.83 -50.46
C ILE A 258 -49.70 -59.21 -51.34
N ARG A 259 -50.51 -58.24 -51.77
CA ARG A 259 -51.63 -58.47 -52.72
C ARG A 259 -51.13 -59.00 -54.06
N LEU A 260 -50.07 -58.41 -54.61
CA LEU A 260 -49.48 -58.84 -55.89
C LEU A 260 -48.86 -60.24 -55.79
N ARG A 261 -48.25 -60.59 -54.65
CA ARG A 261 -47.79 -61.98 -54.37
C ARG A 261 -48.95 -62.96 -54.33
N GLN A 262 -50.03 -62.65 -53.61
CA GLN A 262 -51.24 -63.50 -53.59
C GLN A 262 -51.90 -63.63 -54.97
N GLN A 263 -51.86 -62.58 -55.79
CA GLN A 263 -52.30 -62.66 -57.20
C GLN A 263 -51.37 -63.53 -58.06
N LEU A 264 -50.05 -63.47 -57.84
CA LEU A 264 -49.10 -64.36 -58.50
C LEU A 264 -49.31 -65.83 -58.08
N GLU A 265 -49.47 -66.10 -56.79
CA GLU A 265 -49.71 -67.44 -56.22
C GLU A 265 -51.03 -68.05 -56.72
N SER A 266 -52.10 -67.25 -56.82
CA SER A 266 -53.39 -67.70 -57.36
C SER A 266 -53.39 -67.86 -58.89
N THR A 267 -52.60 -67.09 -59.63
CA THR A 267 -52.46 -67.27 -61.09
C THR A 267 -51.51 -68.40 -61.47
N THR A 268 -50.41 -68.60 -60.73
CA THR A 268 -49.51 -69.76 -60.91
C THR A 268 -50.21 -71.06 -60.59
N SER A 269 -50.92 -71.19 -59.46
CA SER A 269 -51.71 -72.39 -59.16
C SER A 269 -52.85 -72.64 -60.16
N ALA A 270 -53.49 -71.58 -60.69
CA ALA A 270 -54.46 -71.72 -61.78
C ALA A 270 -53.81 -72.24 -63.09
N LEU A 271 -52.60 -71.78 -63.42
CA LEU A 271 -51.80 -72.26 -64.56
C LEU A 271 -51.30 -73.69 -64.35
N GLU A 272 -50.89 -74.07 -63.14
CA GLU A 272 -50.52 -75.45 -62.78
C GLU A 272 -51.70 -76.40 -62.95
N HIS A 273 -52.90 -76.03 -62.47
CA HIS A 273 -54.12 -76.77 -62.74
C HIS A 273 -54.52 -76.77 -64.23
N GLY A 274 -54.11 -75.76 -65.00
CA GLY A 274 -54.21 -75.75 -66.47
C GLY A 274 -53.29 -76.77 -67.11
N ASN A 275 -52.01 -76.78 -66.73
CA ASN A 275 -50.98 -77.69 -67.22
C ASN A 275 -51.28 -79.15 -66.84
N GLN A 276 -51.75 -79.41 -65.62
CA GLN A 276 -52.23 -80.74 -65.19
C GLN A 276 -53.36 -81.25 -66.09
N ARG A 277 -54.32 -80.38 -66.44
CA ARG A 277 -55.39 -80.70 -67.40
C ARG A 277 -54.86 -80.93 -68.81
N ALA A 278 -53.95 -80.10 -69.30
CA ALA A 278 -53.29 -80.29 -70.59
C ALA A 278 -52.55 -81.64 -70.67
N CYS A 279 -51.74 -81.98 -69.67
CA CYS A 279 -51.05 -83.28 -69.58
C CYS A 279 -52.02 -84.46 -69.54
N SER A 280 -53.17 -84.34 -68.87
CA SER A 280 -54.20 -85.39 -68.86
C SER A 280 -54.87 -85.58 -70.22
N LEU A 281 -55.13 -84.49 -70.95
CA LEU A 281 -55.68 -84.52 -72.31
C LEU A 281 -54.64 -85.02 -73.33
N GLU A 282 -53.37 -84.69 -73.17
CA GLU A 282 -52.28 -85.29 -73.94
C GLU A 282 -52.19 -86.80 -73.70
N ALA A 283 -52.26 -87.25 -72.45
CA ALA A 283 -52.26 -88.67 -72.12
C ALA A 283 -53.47 -89.40 -72.72
N GLN A 284 -54.65 -88.77 -72.74
CA GLN A 284 -55.82 -89.28 -73.43
C GLN A 284 -55.62 -89.33 -74.96
N ASN A 285 -55.13 -88.26 -75.58
CA ASN A 285 -54.83 -88.23 -77.02
C ASN A 285 -53.81 -89.31 -77.42
N ARG A 286 -52.78 -89.55 -76.61
CA ARG A 286 -51.81 -90.64 -76.84
C ARG A 286 -52.48 -92.03 -76.80
N ARG A 287 -53.47 -92.25 -75.93
CA ARG A 287 -54.31 -93.47 -75.93
C ARG A 287 -55.20 -93.55 -77.16
N MET A 288 -55.89 -92.48 -77.52
CA MET A 288 -56.70 -92.43 -78.76
C MET A 288 -55.84 -92.75 -80.00
N CYS A 289 -54.60 -92.28 -80.07
CA CYS A 289 -53.67 -92.62 -81.15
C CYS A 289 -53.26 -94.11 -81.15
N GLN A 290 -53.14 -94.74 -79.97
CA GLN A 290 -52.89 -96.18 -79.85
C GLN A 290 -54.12 -96.99 -80.30
N GLU A 291 -55.33 -96.61 -79.85
CA GLU A 291 -56.59 -97.22 -80.28
C GLU A 291 -56.82 -97.08 -81.79
N ILE A 292 -56.56 -95.91 -82.38
CA ILE A 292 -56.61 -95.69 -83.84
C ILE A 292 -55.58 -96.55 -84.58
N SER A 293 -54.43 -96.85 -83.97
CA SER A 293 -53.42 -97.73 -84.58
C SER A 293 -53.89 -99.20 -84.57
N GLN A 294 -54.42 -99.67 -83.44
CA GLN A 294 -55.04 -101.01 -83.31
C GLN A 294 -56.24 -101.19 -84.26
N LEU A 295 -57.05 -100.15 -84.47
CA LEU A 295 -58.14 -100.16 -85.44
C LEU A 295 -57.65 -100.22 -86.90
N LYS A 296 -56.49 -99.62 -87.21
CA LYS A 296 -55.85 -99.78 -88.54
C LYS A 296 -55.28 -101.19 -88.73
N GLU A 297 -54.64 -101.75 -87.70
CA GLU A 297 -54.10 -103.12 -87.73
C GLU A 297 -55.22 -104.16 -87.95
N THR A 298 -56.32 -104.04 -87.21
CA THR A 298 -57.50 -104.92 -87.38
C THR A 298 -58.24 -104.68 -88.70
N SER A 299 -58.25 -103.44 -89.23
CA SER A 299 -58.74 -103.17 -90.58
C SER A 299 -57.87 -103.82 -91.67
N ALA A 300 -56.53 -103.82 -91.51
CA ALA A 300 -55.62 -104.48 -92.44
C ALA A 300 -55.81 -106.01 -92.42
N GLN A 301 -55.95 -106.60 -91.23
CA GLN A 301 -56.30 -108.03 -91.07
C GLN A 301 -57.64 -108.37 -91.74
N PHE A 302 -58.64 -107.48 -91.65
CA PHE A 302 -59.92 -107.68 -92.33
C PHE A 302 -59.78 -107.61 -93.86
N GLU A 303 -58.96 -106.70 -94.40
CA GLU A 303 -58.67 -106.68 -95.84
C GLU A 303 -57.92 -107.94 -96.31
N GLU A 304 -57.02 -108.49 -95.50
CA GLU A 304 -56.32 -109.75 -95.80
C GLU A 304 -57.32 -110.91 -95.84
N LEU A 305 -58.16 -111.06 -94.82
CA LEU A 305 -59.26 -112.03 -94.80
C LEU A 305 -60.24 -111.85 -95.98
N GLN A 306 -60.49 -110.62 -96.42
CA GLN A 306 -61.30 -110.34 -97.60
C GLN A 306 -60.62 -110.81 -98.90
N LYS A 307 -59.30 -110.62 -99.03
CA LYS A 307 -58.49 -111.11 -100.16
C LYS A 307 -58.47 -112.64 -100.18
N GLU A 308 -58.29 -113.29 -99.04
CA GLU A 308 -58.40 -114.76 -98.90
C GLU A 308 -59.79 -115.29 -99.27
N ASN A 309 -60.86 -114.62 -98.83
CA ASN A 309 -62.24 -115.01 -99.16
C ASN A 309 -62.51 -114.93 -100.67
N LEU A 310 -62.00 -113.90 -101.36
CA LEU A 310 -62.05 -113.78 -102.81
C LEU A 310 -61.24 -114.87 -103.53
N GLN A 311 -60.08 -115.27 -103.00
CA GLN A 311 -59.28 -116.40 -103.52
C GLN A 311 -60.01 -117.74 -103.33
N LEU A 312 -60.64 -117.97 -102.18
CA LEU A 312 -61.50 -119.14 -101.97
C LEU A 312 -62.74 -119.11 -102.88
N GLY A 313 -63.27 -117.93 -103.19
CA GLY A 313 -64.34 -117.73 -104.17
C GLY A 313 -63.94 -118.14 -105.59
N THR A 314 -62.75 -117.74 -106.05
CA THR A 314 -62.22 -118.13 -107.37
C THR A 314 -61.90 -119.63 -107.44
N LEU A 315 -61.25 -120.21 -106.43
CA LEU A 315 -61.01 -121.65 -106.35
C LEU A 315 -62.31 -122.48 -106.33
N ASN A 316 -63.37 -121.99 -105.68
CA ASN A 316 -64.69 -122.63 -105.73
C ASN A 316 -65.37 -122.48 -107.10
N ALA A 317 -65.17 -121.37 -107.80
CA ALA A 317 -65.66 -121.21 -109.18
C ALA A 317 -64.93 -122.16 -110.16
N GLU A 318 -63.61 -122.28 -110.05
CA GLU A 318 -62.80 -123.24 -110.82
C GLU A 318 -63.24 -124.69 -110.59
N ARG A 319 -63.38 -125.10 -109.32
CA ARG A 319 -63.91 -126.42 -108.95
C ARG A 319 -65.32 -126.65 -109.48
N LYS A 320 -66.18 -125.62 -109.49
CA LYS A 320 -67.51 -125.73 -110.08
C LYS A 320 -67.43 -125.97 -111.58
N VAL A 321 -66.58 -125.25 -112.31
CA VAL A 321 -66.37 -125.47 -113.76
C VAL A 321 -65.84 -126.89 -114.04
N GLN A 322 -64.95 -127.43 -113.19
CA GLN A 322 -64.51 -128.83 -113.27
C GLN A 322 -65.66 -129.83 -113.04
N ILE A 323 -66.55 -129.58 -112.07
CA ILE A 323 -67.74 -130.41 -111.84
C ILE A 323 -68.70 -130.32 -113.04
N ASP A 324 -68.94 -129.12 -113.56
CA ASP A 324 -69.82 -128.89 -114.71
C ASP A 324 -69.26 -129.59 -115.99
N SER A 325 -67.93 -129.64 -116.19
CA SER A 325 -67.32 -130.41 -117.28
C SER A 325 -67.46 -131.92 -117.10
N LEU A 326 -67.14 -132.46 -115.93
CA LEU A 326 -67.31 -133.89 -115.64
C LEU A 326 -68.77 -134.35 -115.77
N THR A 327 -69.72 -133.47 -115.43
CA THR A 327 -71.16 -133.73 -115.59
C THR A 327 -71.56 -133.78 -117.07
N LYS A 328 -70.94 -132.94 -117.92
CA LYS A 328 -71.13 -132.96 -119.38
C LYS A 328 -70.57 -134.24 -120.00
N ASP A 329 -69.40 -134.70 -119.57
CA ASP A 329 -68.79 -135.93 -120.11
C ASP A 329 -69.57 -137.18 -119.69
N LEU A 330 -70.07 -137.24 -118.46
CA LEU A 330 -71.02 -138.27 -118.03
C LEU A 330 -72.30 -138.26 -118.86
N ALA A 331 -72.81 -137.08 -119.25
CA ALA A 331 -73.97 -136.96 -120.12
C ALA A 331 -73.67 -137.50 -121.55
N ASN A 332 -72.49 -137.20 -122.11
CA ASN A 332 -72.02 -137.69 -123.41
C ASN A 332 -71.93 -139.23 -123.43
N GLU A 333 -71.28 -139.84 -122.44
CA GLU A 333 -71.22 -141.30 -122.27
C GLU A 333 -72.62 -141.92 -122.15
N SER A 334 -73.51 -141.29 -121.38
CA SER A 334 -74.90 -141.76 -121.28
C SER A 334 -75.65 -141.70 -122.61
N ALA A 335 -75.32 -140.76 -123.50
CA ALA A 335 -75.91 -140.69 -124.85
C ALA A 335 -75.35 -141.81 -125.74
N HIS A 336 -74.03 -142.02 -125.73
CA HIS A 336 -73.36 -143.07 -126.50
C HIS A 336 -73.86 -144.48 -126.10
N SER A 337 -74.05 -144.71 -124.79
CA SER A 337 -74.61 -145.97 -124.29
C SER A 337 -76.09 -146.20 -124.68
N ARG A 338 -76.87 -145.14 -124.97
CA ARG A 338 -78.23 -145.28 -125.52
C ARG A 338 -78.21 -145.59 -127.02
N GLU A 339 -77.28 -145.00 -127.76
CA GLU A 339 -77.07 -145.27 -129.19
C GLU A 339 -76.78 -146.77 -129.44
N LEU A 340 -75.85 -147.34 -128.67
CA LEU A 340 -75.53 -148.78 -128.67
C LEU A 340 -76.75 -149.66 -128.31
N SER A 341 -77.54 -149.27 -127.32
CA SER A 341 -78.75 -150.00 -126.92
C SER A 341 -79.80 -150.04 -128.05
N ASN A 342 -79.93 -148.96 -128.84
CA ASN A 342 -80.86 -148.90 -129.97
C ASN A 342 -80.41 -149.83 -131.12
N GLN A 343 -79.11 -149.98 -131.36
CA GLN A 343 -78.56 -150.87 -132.38
C GLN A 343 -78.79 -152.35 -132.02
N ILE A 344 -78.59 -152.73 -130.75
CA ILE A 344 -78.92 -154.07 -130.24
C ILE A 344 -80.42 -154.38 -130.43
N ALA A 345 -81.30 -153.42 -130.15
CA ALA A 345 -82.73 -153.58 -130.35
C ALA A 345 -83.17 -153.73 -131.83
N GLN A 346 -82.36 -153.28 -132.80
CA GLN A 346 -82.62 -153.53 -134.23
C GLN A 346 -82.22 -154.95 -134.63
N LEU A 347 -81.04 -155.43 -134.18
CA LEU A 347 -80.55 -156.78 -134.49
C LEU A 347 -81.45 -157.88 -133.93
N ASN A 348 -82.00 -157.71 -132.72
CA ASN A 348 -82.91 -158.69 -132.11
C ASN A 348 -84.16 -158.96 -132.97
N ARG A 349 -84.76 -157.93 -133.59
CA ARG A 349 -85.94 -158.09 -134.46
C ARG A 349 -85.63 -158.95 -135.69
N THR A 350 -84.42 -158.82 -136.26
CA THR A 350 -84.01 -159.62 -137.42
C THR A 350 -83.73 -161.09 -137.10
N LEU A 351 -83.57 -161.46 -135.82
CA LEU A 351 -83.48 -162.85 -135.37
C LEU A 351 -84.87 -163.50 -135.22
N GLU A 352 -85.85 -162.78 -134.66
CA GLU A 352 -87.22 -163.27 -134.42
C GLU A 352 -87.93 -163.69 -135.74
N GLU A 353 -87.69 -162.97 -136.84
CA GLU A 353 -88.26 -163.27 -138.17
C GLU A 353 -87.66 -164.51 -138.88
N LEU A 354 -86.50 -164.97 -138.43
CA LEU A 354 -85.84 -166.18 -138.94
C LEU A 354 -86.11 -167.39 -138.05
N GLN A 355 -86.16 -167.19 -136.73
CA GLN A 355 -86.32 -168.27 -135.76
C GLN A 355 -87.69 -168.97 -135.86
N THR A 356 -88.76 -168.21 -136.09
CA THR A 356 -90.14 -168.75 -136.17
C THR A 356 -90.44 -169.58 -137.44
N LYS A 357 -89.53 -169.61 -138.42
CA LYS A 357 -89.67 -170.43 -139.64
C LYS A 357 -89.06 -171.83 -139.55
N LEU A 358 -88.35 -172.14 -138.46
CA LEU A 358 -87.54 -173.37 -138.34
C LEU A 358 -88.09 -174.39 -137.32
N GLU A 359 -88.77 -173.94 -136.27
CA GLU A 359 -89.11 -174.78 -135.10
C GLU A 359 -90.54 -175.35 -135.12
N MET A 360 -91.06 -175.67 -136.31
CA MET A 360 -92.27 -176.50 -136.50
C MET A 360 -91.98 -178.01 -136.50
N ALA A 361 -90.81 -178.42 -135.98
CA ALA A 361 -90.35 -179.81 -135.93
C ALA A 361 -89.61 -180.12 -134.62
N ALA A 362 -89.71 -181.39 -134.19
CA ALA A 362 -89.09 -181.99 -132.99
C ALA A 362 -89.54 -181.44 -131.62
N THR A 363 -90.25 -182.28 -130.86
CA THR A 363 -90.57 -182.07 -129.44
C THR A 363 -89.97 -183.20 -128.60
N GLN A 364 -89.51 -182.91 -127.38
CA GLN A 364 -89.73 -183.68 -126.12
C GLN A 364 -88.64 -183.50 -125.02
N GLN A 365 -89.11 -183.09 -123.84
CA GLN A 365 -88.78 -183.62 -122.50
C GLN A 365 -87.36 -183.49 -121.84
N LEU A 366 -87.39 -182.72 -120.74
CA LEU A 366 -86.94 -183.05 -119.36
C LEU A 366 -85.48 -182.85 -118.85
N ARG A 367 -85.39 -181.86 -117.94
CA ARG A 367 -85.00 -181.97 -116.50
C ARG A 367 -83.54 -181.72 -116.01
N SER A 368 -83.48 -180.75 -115.06
CA SER A 368 -82.68 -180.69 -113.80
C SER A 368 -81.16 -180.52 -113.78
N SER A 369 -80.74 -179.41 -113.14
CA SER A 369 -79.72 -179.21 -112.08
C SER A 369 -79.10 -180.44 -111.38
N PRO A 370 -77.93 -180.34 -110.66
CA PRO A 370 -77.26 -179.12 -110.16
C PRO A 370 -75.69 -179.12 -110.20
N GLU A 371 -75.08 -178.24 -109.39
CA GLU A 371 -73.76 -178.32 -108.71
C GLU A 371 -72.42 -177.95 -109.40
N VAL A 372 -71.82 -176.87 -108.85
CA VAL A 372 -70.42 -176.64 -108.43
C VAL A 372 -69.28 -177.39 -109.16
N ALA A 373 -68.36 -176.64 -109.81
CA ALA A 373 -66.97 -176.44 -109.35
C ALA A 373 -66.08 -175.62 -110.33
N PHE A 374 -64.87 -175.25 -109.85
CA PHE A 374 -63.63 -174.92 -110.58
C PHE A 374 -63.59 -173.82 -111.67
N SER A 375 -62.85 -172.75 -111.35
CA SER A 375 -61.92 -172.05 -112.28
C SER A 375 -60.76 -172.99 -112.70
N PRO A 376 -59.84 -172.70 -113.65
CA PRO A 376 -59.42 -171.39 -114.21
C PRO A 376 -59.32 -171.51 -115.78
N PRO A 377 -58.30 -171.03 -116.55
CA PRO A 377 -57.21 -170.06 -116.31
C PRO A 377 -56.93 -169.05 -117.46
N ASP A 378 -55.87 -168.25 -117.25
CA ASP A 378 -54.96 -167.68 -118.26
C ASP A 378 -55.49 -166.63 -119.28
N SER A 379 -54.69 -165.64 -119.69
CA SER A 379 -53.22 -165.63 -119.75
C SER A 379 -52.53 -164.46 -119.05
N HIS A 380 -51.47 -164.80 -118.31
CA HIS A 380 -50.56 -163.89 -117.59
C HIS A 380 -50.03 -162.70 -118.42
N LYS A 381 -49.88 -161.54 -117.74
CA LYS A 381 -48.82 -160.57 -118.08
C LYS A 381 -47.65 -160.72 -117.10
N GLN A 382 -46.65 -161.47 -117.54
CA GLN A 382 -45.30 -161.54 -117.00
C GLN A 382 -44.52 -160.23 -117.24
N ARG A 383 -43.33 -159.95 -116.68
CA ARG A 383 -42.56 -160.34 -115.47
C ARG A 383 -41.17 -159.63 -115.62
N ILE A 384 -40.29 -159.70 -114.60
CA ILE A 384 -38.86 -159.31 -114.63
C ILE A 384 -38.74 -157.78 -114.52
N ASP A 385 -38.24 -157.20 -113.43
CA ASP A 385 -36.92 -157.31 -112.74
C ASP A 385 -35.79 -156.57 -113.51
N GLY A 386 -34.84 -155.98 -112.77
CA GLY A 386 -33.93 -154.93 -113.27
C GLY A 386 -34.45 -153.54 -112.89
N CYS A 387 -33.96 -152.84 -111.87
CA CYS A 387 -32.61 -152.80 -111.28
C CYS A 387 -31.55 -152.20 -112.23
N GLU A 388 -30.65 -151.40 -111.66
CA GLU A 388 -29.56 -150.67 -112.33
C GLU A 388 -29.99 -149.55 -113.31
N SER A 389 -29.30 -148.41 -113.40
CA SER A 389 -28.22 -147.85 -112.56
C SER A 389 -28.12 -146.33 -112.82
N ASN A 390 -26.93 -145.75 -112.61
CA ASN A 390 -26.25 -144.89 -113.59
C ASN A 390 -26.96 -144.74 -114.96
N ARG A 391 -27.01 -143.55 -115.60
CA ARG A 391 -25.97 -142.50 -115.61
C ARG A 391 -26.44 -141.19 -116.27
N GLN A 392 -25.62 -140.14 -116.14
CA GLN A 392 -25.27 -139.12 -117.16
C GLN A 392 -26.33 -138.83 -118.27
N SER A 393 -26.95 -137.66 -118.41
CA SER A 393 -26.65 -136.29 -117.95
C SER A 393 -25.29 -135.69 -118.39
N PRO A 394 -25.17 -134.35 -118.60
CA PRO A 394 -26.22 -133.35 -118.83
C PRO A 394 -26.68 -133.47 -120.30
N PRO A 395 -26.17 -132.75 -121.34
CA PRO A 395 -25.84 -131.32 -121.56
C PRO A 395 -27.01 -130.57 -122.26
N LEU A 396 -27.10 -129.24 -122.41
CA LEU A 396 -26.37 -128.04 -121.97
C LEU A 396 -27.41 -127.13 -121.25
N SER A 397 -27.16 -126.31 -120.22
CA SER A 397 -26.09 -125.34 -119.95
C SER A 397 -26.03 -124.17 -120.95
N ALA A 398 -25.59 -122.96 -120.59
CA ALA A 398 -24.85 -122.60 -119.39
C ALA A 398 -25.14 -121.16 -118.89
N SER A 399 -24.90 -120.95 -117.60
CA SER A 399 -24.39 -119.68 -117.08
C SER A 399 -23.01 -119.37 -117.67
N PRO A 400 -22.62 -118.09 -117.67
CA PRO A 400 -21.46 -117.70 -116.87
C PRO A 400 -21.89 -116.63 -115.82
N GLN A 401 -21.40 -116.51 -114.57
CA GLN A 401 -20.08 -116.73 -113.96
C GLN A 401 -18.93 -116.13 -114.80
N GLU A 402 -18.23 -115.08 -114.40
CA GLU A 402 -18.03 -114.43 -113.10
C GLU A 402 -17.34 -113.07 -113.37
N ALA A 403 -17.07 -112.11 -112.47
CA ALA A 403 -17.33 -111.89 -111.04
C ALA A 403 -17.28 -110.36 -110.79
N THR A 404 -17.01 -109.89 -109.56
CA THR A 404 -16.22 -108.65 -109.35
C THR A 404 -16.61 -107.73 -108.18
N VAL A 405 -17.86 -107.73 -107.70
CA VAL A 405 -18.39 -106.71 -106.73
C VAL A 405 -18.38 -105.30 -107.41
N SER A 406 -18.97 -104.18 -107.00
CA SER A 406 -19.39 -103.63 -105.71
C SER A 406 -20.42 -102.49 -105.95
N ILE A 407 -20.64 -101.61 -104.95
CA ILE A 407 -21.27 -100.27 -105.08
C ILE A 407 -22.75 -100.21 -105.56
N VAL A 408 -23.60 -99.72 -104.63
CA VAL A 408 -24.71 -98.77 -104.86
C VAL A 408 -25.98 -99.24 -105.63
N ASP A 409 -27.09 -98.58 -105.25
CA ASP A 409 -28.39 -98.45 -105.93
C ASP A 409 -29.32 -99.66 -106.18
N LYS A 410 -30.39 -99.68 -105.36
CA LYS A 410 -31.80 -99.48 -105.77
C LYS A 410 -32.52 -100.52 -106.67
N VAL A 411 -33.71 -100.89 -106.13
CA VAL A 411 -35.05 -100.81 -106.78
C VAL A 411 -35.64 -102.04 -107.52
N ASN A 412 -36.90 -102.32 -107.11
CA ASN A 412 -38.03 -102.96 -107.81
C ASN A 412 -38.10 -104.46 -108.20
N GLN A 413 -38.95 -105.19 -107.47
CA GLN A 413 -40.37 -105.44 -107.83
C GLN A 413 -40.72 -106.39 -109.01
N ASN A 414 -41.41 -107.49 -108.63
CA ASN A 414 -42.54 -108.18 -109.32
C ASN A 414 -42.35 -109.32 -110.35
N GLN A 415 -43.07 -110.43 -110.04
CA GLN A 415 -43.95 -111.25 -110.90
C GLN A 415 -43.39 -112.33 -111.86
N SER A 416 -43.67 -113.61 -111.51
CA SER A 416 -44.67 -114.50 -112.17
C SER A 416 -44.23 -115.95 -112.51
N SER A 417 -45.19 -116.88 -112.32
CA SER A 417 -45.33 -118.24 -112.91
C SER A 417 -44.24 -119.32 -112.77
N GLY A 418 -44.68 -120.56 -112.50
CA GLY A 418 -43.95 -121.81 -112.76
C GLY A 418 -44.36 -122.42 -114.13
N PRO A 419 -44.56 -123.75 -114.29
CA PRO A 419 -44.43 -124.84 -113.31
C PRO A 419 -43.49 -125.98 -113.78
N THR A 420 -43.37 -127.04 -112.97
CA THR A 420 -42.91 -128.36 -113.42
C THR A 420 -44.11 -129.25 -113.73
N ASP A 421 -44.30 -129.68 -114.98
CA ASP A 421 -44.33 -131.12 -115.30
C ASP A 421 -44.51 -131.47 -116.80
N SER A 422 -43.59 -132.31 -117.27
CA SER A 422 -43.82 -133.58 -118.00
C SER A 422 -44.53 -133.68 -119.38
N ILE A 423 -44.13 -134.78 -120.06
CA ILE A 423 -44.69 -135.48 -121.24
C ILE A 423 -44.56 -134.84 -122.64
N SER A 424 -44.09 -135.68 -123.57
CA SER A 424 -44.27 -135.62 -125.04
C SER A 424 -45.76 -135.82 -125.44
N ALA A 425 -46.21 -135.73 -126.69
CA ALA A 425 -45.56 -135.93 -127.99
C ALA A 425 -46.42 -135.33 -129.12
N ALA A 426 -45.91 -135.43 -130.37
CA ALA A 426 -46.61 -135.13 -131.62
C ALA A 426 -46.93 -133.62 -131.82
N GLU A 427 -47.18 -133.12 -133.03
CA GLU A 427 -47.48 -133.81 -134.31
C GLU A 427 -46.49 -133.43 -135.43
N ASP A 428 -46.47 -134.26 -136.47
CA ASP A 428 -46.18 -134.03 -137.91
C ASP A 428 -45.01 -133.10 -138.35
N SER A 429 -44.23 -133.43 -139.40
CA SER A 429 -44.66 -134.18 -140.59
C SER A 429 -43.53 -134.97 -141.28
N GLU A 430 -43.92 -136.12 -141.82
CA GLU A 430 -43.37 -136.95 -142.91
C GLU A 430 -41.83 -137.05 -143.16
N ASN A 431 -41.22 -138.23 -142.98
CA ASN A 431 -41.12 -139.37 -143.94
C ASN A 431 -40.02 -139.13 -145.02
N THR A 432 -39.01 -139.99 -145.16
CA THR A 432 -39.25 -141.29 -145.81
C THR A 432 -38.36 -142.46 -145.37
N ARG A 433 -39.06 -143.54 -145.04
CA ARG A 433 -38.60 -144.93 -144.90
C ARG A 433 -38.20 -145.53 -146.27
N ASN A 434 -37.21 -146.44 -146.33
CA ASN A 434 -37.36 -147.79 -146.93
C ASN A 434 -36.06 -148.61 -147.12
N LYS A 435 -36.09 -149.86 -146.61
CA LYS A 435 -35.82 -151.06 -147.44
C LYS A 435 -37.13 -151.32 -148.22
N GLN A 436 -37.18 -151.91 -149.41
CA GLN A 436 -36.58 -153.17 -149.85
C GLN A 436 -36.83 -153.34 -151.38
N PRO A 437 -36.04 -154.14 -152.15
CA PRO A 437 -36.22 -154.27 -153.59
C PRO A 437 -37.27 -155.28 -154.07
N HIS A 438 -37.62 -155.15 -155.35
CA HIS A 438 -38.45 -155.98 -156.26
C HIS A 438 -38.72 -157.47 -155.93
N THR A 439 -39.91 -157.94 -156.31
CA THR A 439 -40.24 -158.98 -157.35
C THR A 439 -41.65 -159.56 -157.09
N MET A 440 -42.46 -160.08 -158.04
CA MET A 440 -42.48 -160.10 -159.52
C MET A 440 -43.90 -160.47 -160.03
N ALA A 441 -44.09 -160.50 -161.37
CA ALA A 441 -45.13 -161.22 -162.13
C ALA A 441 -46.60 -160.68 -162.12
N ALA A 442 -47.49 -161.05 -163.05
CA ALA A 442 -47.37 -161.35 -164.51
C ALA A 442 -48.78 -161.60 -165.12
N THR A 443 -48.97 -161.37 -166.43
CA THR A 443 -50.00 -161.97 -167.36
C THR A 443 -51.49 -161.99 -166.95
N GLY A 444 -52.45 -161.56 -167.79
CA GLY A 444 -52.90 -162.23 -169.04
C GLY A 444 -54.19 -163.05 -168.77
N THR A 445 -55.10 -163.37 -169.70
CA THR A 445 -55.27 -163.08 -171.15
C THR A 445 -56.71 -163.52 -171.55
N GLY A 446 -57.32 -162.92 -172.58
CA GLY A 446 -58.60 -163.40 -173.18
C GLY A 446 -59.63 -162.30 -173.43
N SER A 447 -59.67 -161.51 -174.51
CA SER A 447 -59.64 -161.78 -175.96
C SER A 447 -61.00 -162.15 -176.60
N GLN A 448 -61.75 -161.15 -177.09
CA GLN A 448 -62.25 -161.08 -178.50
C GLN A 448 -63.06 -159.78 -178.74
N GLU A 449 -62.36 -158.75 -179.27
CA GLU A 449 -62.93 -157.57 -179.98
C GLU A 449 -63.91 -156.63 -179.21
N ALA A 450 -64.04 -155.33 -179.53
CA ALA A 450 -63.63 -154.62 -180.75
C ALA A 450 -62.90 -153.27 -180.51
N LEU A 451 -61.85 -153.03 -181.31
CA LEU A 451 -61.37 -151.74 -181.83
C LEU A 451 -61.18 -150.55 -180.85
N SER A 452 -60.10 -150.53 -180.04
CA SER A 452 -59.67 -149.28 -179.34
C SER A 452 -58.23 -149.25 -178.77
N GLN A 453 -58.03 -149.78 -177.57
CA GLN A 453 -57.30 -149.12 -176.47
C GLN A 453 -55.75 -149.05 -176.48
N ARG A 454 -55.04 -149.35 -177.58
CA ARG A 454 -53.60 -149.74 -177.48
C ARG A 454 -52.52 -148.70 -177.80
N LEU A 455 -52.80 -147.60 -178.53
CA LEU A 455 -51.72 -146.72 -179.04
C LEU A 455 -51.12 -145.77 -177.98
N ILE A 456 -51.94 -145.32 -177.02
CA ILE A 456 -51.65 -144.25 -176.04
C ILE A 456 -50.46 -144.53 -175.10
N ASN A 457 -50.01 -145.79 -175.00
CA ASN A 457 -49.07 -146.20 -173.95
C ASN A 457 -47.60 -145.88 -174.26
N THR A 458 -47.24 -145.64 -175.52
CA THR A 458 -45.82 -145.51 -175.95
C THR A 458 -45.21 -144.13 -175.75
N GLU A 459 -46.00 -143.05 -175.85
CA GLU A 459 -45.50 -141.68 -175.66
C GLU A 459 -45.22 -141.32 -174.19
N ARG A 460 -45.72 -142.13 -173.25
CA ARG A 460 -45.71 -141.83 -171.81
C ARG A 460 -44.40 -142.17 -171.12
N GLU A 461 -43.72 -143.25 -171.52
CA GLU A 461 -42.52 -143.75 -170.83
C GLU A 461 -41.31 -142.82 -171.02
N ASN A 462 -41.10 -142.31 -172.23
CA ASN A 462 -39.92 -141.52 -172.60
C ASN A 462 -39.87 -140.15 -171.88
N ALA A 463 -41.04 -139.62 -171.45
CA ALA A 463 -41.16 -138.37 -170.73
C ALA A 463 -40.91 -138.49 -169.21
N VAL A 464 -40.75 -139.70 -168.66
CA VAL A 464 -40.47 -139.93 -167.23
C VAL A 464 -38.97 -139.80 -166.95
N LEU A 465 -38.15 -140.56 -167.68
CA LEU A 465 -36.70 -140.70 -167.45
C LEU A 465 -35.91 -139.37 -167.50
N GLN A 466 -36.36 -138.39 -168.28
CA GLN A 466 -35.70 -137.08 -168.33
C GLN A 466 -35.89 -136.27 -167.04
N ARG A 467 -37.08 -136.35 -166.40
CA ARG A 467 -37.39 -135.64 -165.16
C ARG A 467 -36.60 -136.19 -163.97
N GLU A 468 -36.41 -137.51 -163.93
CA GLU A 468 -35.62 -138.18 -162.87
C GLU A 468 -34.17 -137.65 -162.80
N ARG A 469 -33.56 -137.34 -163.95
CA ARG A 469 -32.19 -136.81 -164.01
C ARG A 469 -32.07 -135.39 -163.42
N GLU A 470 -33.07 -134.53 -163.64
CA GLU A 470 -33.09 -133.16 -163.14
C GLU A 470 -33.38 -133.11 -161.62
N VAL A 471 -34.21 -134.05 -161.14
CA VAL A 471 -34.45 -134.26 -159.70
C VAL A 471 -33.17 -134.67 -158.97
N LEU A 472 -32.36 -135.58 -159.53
CA LEU A 472 -31.11 -136.01 -158.88
C LEU A 472 -30.05 -134.90 -158.80
N LEU A 473 -29.95 -134.03 -159.81
CA LEU A 473 -29.01 -132.89 -159.78
C LEU A 473 -29.46 -131.80 -158.80
N SER A 474 -30.76 -131.56 -158.66
CA SER A 474 -31.30 -130.60 -157.68
C SER A 474 -31.19 -131.12 -156.23
N GLN A 475 -31.37 -132.42 -156.00
CA GLN A 475 -31.08 -133.04 -154.70
C GLN A 475 -29.60 -132.92 -154.30
N LEU A 476 -28.68 -133.13 -155.24
CA LEU A 476 -27.24 -133.00 -154.96
C LEU A 476 -26.86 -131.56 -154.57
N THR A 477 -27.35 -130.55 -155.29
CA THR A 477 -27.04 -129.14 -154.96
C THR A 477 -27.69 -128.68 -153.66
N GLN A 478 -28.91 -129.15 -153.34
CA GLN A 478 -29.53 -128.95 -152.02
C GLN A 478 -28.70 -129.55 -150.87
N SER A 479 -28.13 -130.75 -151.07
CA SER A 479 -27.27 -131.36 -150.04
C SER A 479 -26.00 -130.54 -149.77
N GLN A 480 -25.42 -129.94 -150.81
CA GLN A 480 -24.20 -129.14 -150.69
C GLN A 480 -24.44 -127.77 -150.06
N SER A 481 -25.55 -127.10 -150.38
CA SER A 481 -25.89 -125.81 -149.75
C SER A 481 -26.21 -125.96 -148.26
N ALA A 482 -26.92 -127.03 -147.86
CA ALA A 482 -27.14 -127.37 -146.46
C ALA A 482 -25.81 -127.58 -145.70
N CYS A 483 -24.84 -128.29 -146.30
CA CYS A 483 -23.50 -128.49 -145.73
C CYS A 483 -22.64 -127.22 -145.64
N ALA A 484 -22.98 -126.15 -146.36
CA ALA A 484 -22.34 -124.84 -146.23
C ALA A 484 -22.96 -124.03 -145.09
N GLN A 485 -24.31 -123.95 -145.06
CA GLN A 485 -25.07 -123.24 -144.02
C GLN A 485 -24.75 -123.74 -142.61
N LEU A 486 -24.62 -125.07 -142.43
CA LEU A 486 -24.26 -125.66 -141.14
C LEU A 486 -22.83 -125.30 -140.66
N ARG A 487 -21.89 -125.04 -141.57
CA ARG A 487 -20.55 -124.55 -141.19
C ARG A 487 -20.59 -123.08 -140.79
N GLU A 488 -21.30 -122.26 -141.56
CA GLU A 488 -21.42 -120.82 -141.28
C GLU A 488 -22.11 -120.55 -139.94
N GLN A 489 -23.13 -121.35 -139.59
CA GLN A 489 -23.75 -121.36 -138.26
C GLN A 489 -22.75 -121.76 -137.15
N LEU A 490 -21.89 -122.75 -137.39
CA LEU A 490 -20.90 -123.21 -136.41
C LEU A 490 -19.81 -122.14 -136.16
N ASP A 491 -19.31 -121.50 -137.21
CA ASP A 491 -18.37 -120.38 -137.10
C ASP A 491 -19.01 -119.15 -136.44
N ALA A 492 -20.31 -118.93 -136.63
CA ALA A 492 -21.06 -117.87 -135.93
C ALA A 492 -21.18 -118.17 -134.43
N LEU A 493 -21.50 -119.41 -134.05
CA LEU A 493 -21.57 -119.83 -132.65
C LEU A 493 -20.22 -119.73 -131.92
N GLN A 494 -19.10 -120.08 -132.59
CA GLN A 494 -17.76 -119.86 -132.01
C GLN A 494 -17.47 -118.37 -131.78
N ARG A 495 -17.80 -117.49 -132.74
CA ARG A 495 -17.68 -116.04 -132.57
C ARG A 495 -18.54 -115.50 -131.43
N HIS A 496 -19.78 -116.00 -131.28
CA HIS A 496 -20.63 -115.64 -130.14
C HIS A 496 -20.04 -116.11 -128.80
N SER A 497 -19.46 -117.31 -128.73
CA SER A 497 -18.81 -117.83 -127.52
C SER A 497 -17.61 -116.97 -127.09
N ILE A 498 -16.72 -116.61 -128.03
CA ILE A 498 -15.58 -115.71 -127.77
C ILE A 498 -16.08 -114.34 -127.32
N SER A 499 -17.06 -113.76 -128.02
CA SER A 499 -17.65 -112.46 -127.63
C SER A 499 -18.27 -112.48 -126.24
N LEU A 500 -18.92 -113.58 -125.85
CA LEU A 500 -19.55 -113.71 -124.54
C LEU A 500 -18.48 -113.89 -123.43
N GLN A 501 -17.42 -114.68 -123.69
CA GLN A 501 -16.29 -114.82 -122.78
C GLN A 501 -15.53 -113.49 -122.59
N GLU A 502 -15.32 -112.72 -123.67
CA GLU A 502 -14.80 -111.35 -123.57
C GLU A 502 -15.71 -110.45 -122.73
N ASN A 503 -17.03 -110.57 -122.86
CA ASN A 503 -17.97 -109.74 -122.11
C ASN A 503 -18.00 -110.10 -120.62
N CYS A 504 -17.85 -111.39 -120.27
CA CYS A 504 -17.60 -111.81 -118.90
C CYS A 504 -16.29 -111.22 -118.36
N ALA A 505 -15.20 -111.27 -119.12
CA ALA A 505 -13.93 -110.66 -118.71
C ALA A 505 -14.01 -109.13 -118.55
N LYS A 506 -14.77 -108.44 -119.42
CA LYS A 506 -15.03 -106.99 -119.33
C LYS A 506 -15.86 -106.65 -118.09
N LEU A 507 -16.89 -107.44 -117.79
CA LEU A 507 -17.66 -107.33 -116.54
C LEU A 507 -16.74 -107.57 -115.34
N GLN A 508 -15.99 -108.67 -115.31
CA GLN A 508 -15.07 -109.02 -114.23
C GLN A 508 -14.07 -107.88 -113.94
N ALA A 509 -13.53 -107.25 -114.99
CA ALA A 509 -12.63 -106.10 -114.89
C ALA A 509 -13.33 -104.82 -114.39
N LEU A 510 -14.49 -104.44 -114.94
CA LEU A 510 -15.27 -103.28 -114.47
C LEU A 510 -15.66 -103.43 -112.99
N ASN A 511 -16.06 -104.63 -112.63
CA ASN A 511 -16.59 -104.97 -111.33
C ASN A 511 -15.39 -105.05 -110.33
N THR A 512 -14.20 -105.60 -110.69
CA THR A 512 -12.97 -105.38 -109.86
C THR A 512 -12.58 -103.92 -109.67
N LYS A 513 -12.79 -103.04 -110.66
CA LYS A 513 -12.49 -101.59 -110.50
C LYS A 513 -13.42 -100.97 -109.47
N LEU A 514 -14.73 -101.21 -109.58
CA LEU A 514 -15.71 -100.82 -108.55
C LEU A 514 -15.33 -101.35 -107.16
N GLN A 515 -14.81 -102.57 -107.06
CA GLN A 515 -14.34 -103.13 -105.79
C GLN A 515 -13.15 -102.35 -105.18
N VAL A 516 -12.19 -101.95 -106.01
CA VAL A 516 -11.07 -101.08 -105.60
C VAL A 516 -11.56 -99.66 -105.30
N GLU A 517 -12.50 -99.12 -106.06
CA GLU A 517 -13.12 -97.81 -105.83
C GLU A 517 -13.86 -97.78 -104.48
N GLN A 518 -14.65 -98.81 -104.15
CA GLN A 518 -15.31 -98.92 -102.84
C GLN A 518 -14.29 -99.04 -101.68
N ALA A 519 -13.18 -99.76 -101.89
CA ALA A 519 -12.10 -99.85 -100.90
C ALA A 519 -11.36 -98.51 -100.73
N SER A 520 -11.09 -97.79 -101.83
CA SER A 520 -10.45 -96.46 -101.78
C SER A 520 -11.35 -95.42 -101.13
N LEU A 521 -12.63 -95.33 -101.51
CA LEU A 521 -13.60 -94.39 -100.94
C LEU A 521 -13.87 -94.66 -99.45
N SER A 522 -13.90 -95.93 -99.02
CA SER A 522 -14.05 -96.26 -97.59
C SER A 522 -12.78 -95.97 -96.79
N SER A 523 -11.58 -96.15 -97.38
CA SER A 523 -10.31 -95.69 -96.79
C SER A 523 -10.24 -94.16 -96.69
N GLU A 524 -10.59 -93.43 -97.76
CA GLU A 524 -10.64 -91.98 -97.78
C GLU A 524 -11.63 -91.45 -96.74
N HIS A 525 -12.84 -92.01 -96.68
CA HIS A 525 -13.85 -91.69 -95.66
C HIS A 525 -13.33 -91.93 -94.24
N ALA A 526 -12.59 -93.02 -93.99
CA ALA A 526 -11.95 -93.26 -92.69
C ALA A 526 -10.84 -92.24 -92.38
N THR A 527 -10.05 -91.80 -93.37
CA THR A 527 -9.06 -90.73 -93.18
C THR A 527 -9.70 -89.35 -92.96
N VAL A 528 -10.86 -89.09 -93.58
CA VAL A 528 -11.64 -87.86 -93.35
C VAL A 528 -12.24 -87.88 -91.95
N LEU A 529 -12.88 -88.98 -91.52
CA LEU A 529 -13.42 -89.11 -90.16
C LEU A 529 -12.34 -88.95 -89.08
N THR A 530 -11.17 -89.59 -89.24
CA THR A 530 -10.06 -89.42 -88.29
C THR A 530 -9.56 -87.97 -88.24
N ARG A 531 -9.43 -87.30 -89.39
CA ARG A 531 -9.07 -85.88 -89.44
C ARG A 531 -10.14 -84.95 -88.85
N CYS A 532 -11.42 -85.25 -89.03
CA CYS A 532 -12.52 -84.53 -88.37
C CYS A 532 -12.42 -84.69 -86.86
N ASN A 533 -12.35 -85.92 -86.35
CA ASN A 533 -12.21 -86.22 -84.92
C ASN A 533 -10.98 -85.54 -84.31
N GLU A 534 -9.82 -85.58 -84.99
CA GLU A 534 -8.63 -84.84 -84.53
C GLU A 534 -8.86 -83.31 -84.50
N SER A 535 -9.59 -82.76 -85.47
CA SER A 535 -9.89 -81.31 -85.50
C SER A 535 -10.87 -80.91 -84.39
N GLU A 536 -11.88 -81.73 -84.09
CA GLU A 536 -12.79 -81.54 -82.96
C GLU A 536 -12.04 -81.62 -81.63
N MET A 537 -11.16 -82.61 -81.46
CA MET A 537 -10.31 -82.71 -80.26
C MET A 537 -9.35 -81.53 -80.11
N ARG A 538 -8.82 -80.97 -81.21
CA ARG A 538 -8.02 -79.72 -81.19
C ARG A 538 -8.88 -78.51 -80.80
N CYS A 539 -10.11 -78.39 -81.29
CA CYS A 539 -11.04 -77.34 -80.88
C CYS A 539 -11.38 -77.45 -79.38
N VAL A 540 -11.69 -78.65 -78.88
CA VAL A 540 -11.96 -78.88 -77.45
C VAL A 540 -10.73 -78.58 -76.58
N ALA A 541 -9.52 -78.89 -77.05
CA ALA A 541 -8.28 -78.52 -76.35
C ALA A 541 -8.08 -77.00 -76.28
N LEU A 542 -8.24 -76.29 -77.41
CA LEU A 542 -8.13 -74.82 -77.46
C LEU A 542 -9.24 -74.12 -76.65
N GLU A 543 -10.44 -74.68 -76.60
CA GLU A 543 -11.50 -74.23 -75.69
C GLU A 543 -11.12 -74.45 -74.22
N ALA A 544 -10.51 -75.58 -73.87
CA ALA A 544 -10.04 -75.85 -72.51
C ALA A 544 -8.92 -74.89 -72.10
N GLU A 545 -7.93 -74.66 -72.98
CA GLU A 545 -6.88 -73.65 -72.78
C GLU A 545 -7.46 -72.25 -72.61
N SER A 546 -8.40 -71.83 -73.47
CA SER A 546 -9.08 -70.54 -73.36
C SER A 546 -9.85 -70.39 -72.03
N ARG A 547 -10.48 -71.46 -71.54
CA ARG A 547 -11.14 -71.50 -70.22
C ARG A 547 -10.14 -71.44 -69.06
N VAL A 548 -8.91 -71.93 -69.22
CA VAL A 548 -7.83 -71.78 -68.22
C VAL A 548 -7.32 -70.33 -68.24
N TRP A 549 -7.01 -69.76 -69.41
CA TRP A 549 -6.59 -68.36 -69.53
C TRP A 549 -7.62 -67.37 -68.99
N LEU A 550 -8.92 -67.64 -69.16
CA LEU A 550 -9.99 -66.84 -68.55
C LEU A 550 -9.95 -66.91 -67.01
N LYS A 551 -9.79 -68.10 -66.43
CA LYS A 551 -9.65 -68.26 -64.96
C LYS A 551 -8.39 -67.60 -64.42
N GLU A 552 -7.24 -67.75 -65.08
CA GLU A 552 -5.99 -67.10 -64.67
C GLU A 552 -6.12 -65.57 -64.74
N LYS A 553 -6.81 -65.04 -65.75
CA LYS A 553 -7.16 -63.62 -65.84
C LYS A 553 -8.09 -63.19 -64.70
N GLU A 554 -9.16 -63.92 -64.44
CA GLU A 554 -10.10 -63.65 -63.34
C GLU A 554 -9.38 -63.66 -61.99
N GLU A 555 -8.55 -64.68 -61.72
CA GLU A 555 -7.72 -64.72 -60.52
C GLU A 555 -6.73 -63.55 -60.46
N SER A 556 -6.10 -63.16 -61.57
CA SER A 556 -5.20 -62.00 -61.59
C SER A 556 -5.92 -60.70 -61.25
N VAL A 557 -7.17 -60.52 -61.71
CA VAL A 557 -8.04 -59.40 -61.35
C VAL A 557 -8.41 -59.47 -59.86
N MET A 558 -8.80 -60.64 -59.34
CA MET A 558 -9.10 -60.81 -57.91
C MET A 558 -7.89 -60.51 -57.02
N ARG A 559 -6.67 -60.90 -57.43
CA ARG A 559 -5.41 -60.54 -56.74
C ARG A 559 -5.15 -59.04 -56.78
N LEU A 560 -5.33 -58.39 -57.94
CA LEU A 560 -5.17 -56.93 -58.09
C LEU A 560 -6.20 -56.15 -57.27
N GLU A 561 -7.46 -56.58 -57.24
CA GLU A 561 -8.49 -55.94 -56.40
C GLU A 561 -8.24 -56.17 -54.90
N ALA A 562 -7.67 -57.31 -54.49
CA ALA A 562 -7.28 -57.54 -53.11
C ALA A 562 -6.20 -56.53 -52.68
N VAL A 563 -5.12 -56.40 -53.47
CA VAL A 563 -4.09 -55.38 -53.27
C VAL A 563 -4.66 -53.96 -53.29
N ARG A 564 -5.64 -53.67 -54.17
CA ARG A 564 -6.32 -52.37 -54.20
C ARG A 564 -7.10 -52.08 -52.92
N ARG A 565 -7.85 -53.07 -52.39
CA ARG A 565 -8.58 -52.97 -51.11
C ARG A 565 -7.63 -52.81 -49.92
N ASP A 566 -6.47 -53.48 -49.94
CA ASP A 566 -5.47 -53.35 -48.89
C ASP A 566 -4.71 -52.01 -48.97
N HIS A 567 -4.51 -51.45 -50.17
CA HIS A 567 -4.05 -50.07 -50.32
C HIS A 567 -5.10 -49.05 -49.86
N GLU A 568 -6.38 -49.22 -50.20
CA GLU A 568 -7.49 -48.40 -49.68
C GLU A 568 -7.54 -48.43 -48.14
N ARG A 569 -7.36 -49.60 -47.52
CA ARG A 569 -7.26 -49.78 -46.06
C ARG A 569 -6.04 -49.08 -45.47
N LEU A 570 -4.87 -49.19 -46.11
CA LEU A 570 -3.63 -48.53 -45.67
C LEU A 570 -3.81 -47.00 -45.71
N THR A 571 -4.29 -46.45 -46.82
CA THR A 571 -4.51 -45.00 -46.99
C THR A 571 -5.54 -44.48 -45.99
N ALA A 572 -6.62 -45.22 -45.74
CA ALA A 572 -7.61 -44.86 -44.71
C ALA A 572 -7.07 -44.96 -43.26
N LEU A 573 -6.03 -45.77 -43.03
CA LEU A 573 -5.31 -45.83 -41.75
C LEU A 573 -4.31 -44.69 -41.62
N GLN A 574 -3.59 -44.35 -42.69
CA GLN A 574 -2.67 -43.20 -42.74
C GLN A 574 -3.44 -41.89 -42.49
N GLN A 575 -4.57 -41.67 -43.17
CA GLN A 575 -5.42 -40.49 -42.95
C GLN A 575 -5.95 -40.38 -41.52
N ARG A 576 -6.18 -41.50 -40.82
CA ARG A 576 -6.55 -41.49 -39.39
C ARG A 576 -5.36 -41.13 -38.51
N GLN A 577 -4.18 -41.70 -38.77
CA GLN A 577 -2.96 -41.36 -38.04
C GLN A 577 -2.56 -39.89 -38.25
N GLU A 578 -2.71 -39.36 -39.46
CA GLU A 578 -2.51 -37.95 -39.79
C GLU A 578 -3.49 -37.07 -38.97
N ALA A 579 -4.79 -37.38 -38.97
CA ALA A 579 -5.78 -36.65 -38.18
C ALA A 579 -5.57 -36.77 -36.65
N GLU A 580 -5.16 -37.94 -36.15
CA GLU A 580 -4.82 -38.14 -34.73
C GLU A 580 -3.57 -37.34 -34.34
N LEU A 581 -2.56 -37.25 -35.21
CA LEU A 581 -1.37 -36.41 -35.00
C LEU A 581 -1.69 -34.91 -35.07
N GLU A 582 -2.54 -34.48 -36.01
CA GLU A 582 -3.03 -33.10 -36.07
C GLU A 582 -3.83 -32.73 -34.82
N GLU A 583 -4.69 -33.62 -34.32
CA GLU A 583 -5.45 -33.40 -33.08
C GLU A 583 -4.52 -33.35 -31.86
N LEU A 584 -3.47 -34.18 -31.80
CA LEU A 584 -2.44 -34.13 -30.75
C LEU A 584 -1.60 -32.85 -30.82
N LEU A 585 -1.26 -32.36 -32.01
CA LEU A 585 -0.58 -31.08 -32.21
C LEU A 585 -1.47 -29.90 -31.82
N ALA A 586 -2.76 -29.95 -32.16
CA ALA A 586 -3.76 -28.96 -31.73
C ALA A 586 -3.88 -28.95 -30.19
N LYS A 587 -4.05 -30.11 -29.56
CA LYS A 587 -4.05 -30.28 -28.08
C LYS A 587 -2.77 -29.76 -27.44
N HIS A 588 -1.59 -30.05 -28.01
CA HIS A 588 -0.34 -29.50 -27.51
C HIS A 588 -0.28 -27.97 -27.66
N SER A 589 -0.74 -27.41 -28.78
CA SER A 589 -0.79 -25.95 -28.98
C SER A 589 -1.72 -25.26 -27.97
N GLN A 590 -2.85 -25.89 -27.63
CA GLN A 590 -3.81 -25.41 -26.63
C GLN A 590 -3.28 -25.52 -25.20
N LEU A 591 -2.58 -26.62 -24.87
CA LEU A 591 -1.86 -26.77 -23.59
C LEU A 591 -0.71 -25.76 -23.47
N LYS A 592 -0.07 -25.40 -24.58
CA LYS A 592 1.02 -24.42 -24.63
C LYS A 592 0.51 -22.98 -24.54
N SER A 593 -0.68 -22.68 -25.06
CA SER A 593 -1.33 -21.37 -24.86
C SER A 593 -1.95 -21.24 -23.47
N SER A 594 -2.52 -22.30 -22.90
CA SER A 594 -3.05 -22.29 -21.52
C SER A 594 -1.94 -22.25 -20.47
N SER A 595 -0.80 -22.94 -20.69
CA SER A 595 0.41 -22.75 -19.87
C SER A 595 0.85 -21.29 -19.89
N ARG A 596 0.94 -20.67 -21.07
CA ARG A 596 1.34 -19.25 -21.21
C ARG A 596 0.36 -18.27 -20.54
N SER A 597 -0.95 -18.53 -20.58
CA SER A 597 -1.93 -17.67 -19.91
C SER A 597 -1.94 -17.87 -18.39
N LEU A 598 -1.71 -19.09 -17.90
CA LEU A 598 -1.45 -19.34 -16.48
C LEU A 598 -0.15 -18.67 -16.02
N ASP A 599 0.94 -18.79 -16.78
CA ASP A 599 2.23 -18.13 -16.50
C ASP A 599 2.09 -16.59 -16.45
N ALA A 600 1.19 -16.01 -17.24
CA ALA A 600 0.84 -14.59 -17.18
C ALA A 600 0.05 -14.28 -15.91
N GLN A 601 -1.02 -15.03 -15.60
CA GLN A 601 -1.81 -14.86 -14.37
C GLN A 601 -0.97 -15.03 -13.09
N TYR A 602 0.01 -15.93 -13.08
CA TYR A 602 0.97 -16.05 -11.98
C TYR A 602 1.86 -14.81 -11.82
N LYS A 603 2.33 -14.21 -12.92
CA LYS A 603 3.12 -12.96 -12.88
C LYS A 603 2.26 -11.77 -12.47
N ASP A 604 1.02 -11.67 -12.95
CA ASP A 604 0.09 -10.61 -12.58
C ASP A 604 -0.29 -10.69 -11.09
N THR A 605 -0.51 -11.89 -10.57
CA THR A 605 -0.78 -12.09 -9.13
C THR A 605 0.48 -11.87 -8.27
N GLU A 606 1.67 -12.25 -8.73
CA GLU A 606 2.94 -11.91 -8.08
C GLU A 606 3.19 -10.39 -8.05
N ALA A 607 2.89 -9.69 -9.14
CA ALA A 607 2.97 -8.22 -9.24
C ALA A 607 1.98 -7.55 -8.27
N ARG A 608 0.70 -7.94 -8.30
CA ARG A 608 -0.32 -7.45 -7.35
C ARG A 608 0.08 -7.72 -5.89
N TYR A 609 0.69 -8.86 -5.60
CA TYR A 609 1.22 -9.18 -4.27
C TYR A 609 2.37 -8.26 -3.85
N LYS A 610 3.33 -7.99 -4.75
CA LYS A 610 4.41 -7.02 -4.52
C LYS A 610 3.87 -5.61 -4.28
N GLU A 611 2.90 -5.15 -5.08
CA GLU A 611 2.25 -3.86 -4.83
C GLU A 611 1.49 -3.82 -3.49
N LEU A 612 0.85 -4.92 -3.07
CA LEU A 612 0.19 -5.00 -1.77
C LEU A 612 1.19 -4.95 -0.61
N LEU A 613 2.36 -5.58 -0.73
CA LEU A 613 3.46 -5.43 0.22
C LEU A 613 3.97 -3.98 0.26
N GLU A 614 4.14 -3.32 -0.89
CA GLU A 614 4.52 -1.90 -0.93
C GLU A 614 3.46 -0.98 -0.32
N ARG A 615 2.17 -1.19 -0.63
CA ARG A 615 1.06 -0.43 -0.04
C ARG A 615 1.01 -0.65 1.48
N LYS A 616 1.24 -1.88 1.94
CA LYS A 616 1.34 -2.20 3.36
C LYS A 616 2.53 -1.45 4.02
N ALA A 617 3.73 -1.50 3.45
CA ALA A 617 4.89 -0.80 4.01
C ALA A 617 4.65 0.71 4.11
N LYS A 618 4.06 1.33 3.08
CA LYS A 618 3.68 2.76 3.06
C LYS A 618 2.61 3.11 4.13
N LEU A 619 1.74 2.15 4.49
CA LEU A 619 0.80 2.30 5.61
C LEU A 619 1.49 2.15 6.97
N GLU A 620 2.40 1.18 7.14
CA GLU A 620 3.18 1.01 8.38
C GLU A 620 4.09 2.24 8.65
N GLU A 621 4.69 2.83 7.61
CA GLU A 621 5.41 4.13 7.68
C GLU A 621 4.48 5.27 8.10
N ALA A 622 3.27 5.36 7.53
CA ALA A 622 2.29 6.37 7.87
C ALA A 622 1.80 6.21 9.33
N GLU A 623 1.54 4.98 9.79
CA GLU A 623 1.12 4.69 11.16
C GLU A 623 2.19 5.08 12.18
N GLU A 624 3.47 4.75 11.95
CA GLU A 624 4.54 5.17 12.87
C GLU A 624 4.75 6.70 12.82
N SER A 625 4.57 7.35 11.66
CA SER A 625 4.60 8.82 11.59
C SER A 625 3.50 9.46 12.46
N ILE A 626 2.28 8.90 12.41
CA ILE A 626 1.15 9.33 13.25
C ILE A 626 1.43 9.01 14.72
N ARG A 627 2.08 7.88 15.04
CA ARG A 627 2.46 7.52 16.40
C ARG A 627 3.50 8.47 16.98
N VAL A 628 4.48 8.90 16.18
CA VAL A 628 5.48 9.91 16.53
C VAL A 628 4.86 11.29 16.74
N GLU A 629 3.94 11.73 15.86
CA GLU A 629 3.22 13.00 16.08
C GLU A 629 2.30 12.96 17.32
N ARG A 630 1.63 11.83 17.59
CA ARG A 630 0.87 11.65 18.84
C ARG A 630 1.78 11.79 20.07
N GLN A 631 2.96 11.19 20.08
CA GLN A 631 3.94 11.35 21.18
C GLN A 631 4.49 12.78 21.31
N LYS A 632 4.66 13.51 20.20
CA LYS A 632 5.04 14.93 20.22
C LYS A 632 3.93 15.78 20.84
N MET A 633 2.69 15.58 20.41
CA MET A 633 1.53 16.26 20.97
C MET A 633 1.32 15.95 22.45
N GLU A 634 1.53 14.70 22.87
CA GLU A 634 1.47 14.30 24.28
C GLU A 634 2.55 14.99 25.13
N LYS A 635 3.80 15.08 24.64
CA LYS A 635 4.87 15.85 25.31
C LYS A 635 4.55 17.35 25.40
N VAL A 636 3.88 17.90 24.38
CA VAL A 636 3.43 19.30 24.39
C VAL A 636 2.30 19.50 25.41
N THR A 637 1.30 18.60 25.52
CA THR A 637 0.24 18.73 26.53
C THR A 637 0.76 18.48 27.95
N GLN A 638 1.70 17.55 28.14
CA GLN A 638 2.42 17.38 29.41
C GLN A 638 3.14 18.68 29.82
N GLY A 639 3.94 19.28 28.93
CA GLY A 639 4.63 20.55 29.19
C GLY A 639 3.68 21.74 29.41
N GLN A 640 2.51 21.76 28.76
CA GLN A 640 1.45 22.74 29.04
C GLN A 640 0.85 22.56 30.45
N VAL A 641 0.60 21.33 30.88
CA VAL A 641 0.10 21.02 32.24
C VAL A 641 1.15 21.33 33.31
N GLU A 642 2.44 21.14 33.03
CA GLU A 642 3.54 21.58 33.90
C GLU A 642 3.59 23.12 33.99
N SER A 643 3.52 23.82 32.85
CA SER A 643 3.46 25.28 32.79
C SER A 643 2.24 25.84 33.53
N GLN A 644 1.08 25.17 33.48
CA GLN A 644 -0.12 25.53 34.23
C GLN A 644 0.11 25.39 35.75
N LYS A 645 0.71 24.29 36.22
CA LYS A 645 1.06 24.10 37.63
C LYS A 645 2.06 25.14 38.13
N GLU A 646 3.00 25.58 37.29
CA GLU A 646 3.92 26.67 37.64
C GLU A 646 3.20 28.01 37.71
N LEU A 647 2.29 28.32 36.78
CA LEU A 647 1.44 29.51 36.84
C LEU A 647 0.50 29.50 38.07
N GLU A 648 0.01 28.33 38.49
CA GLU A 648 -0.78 28.18 39.72
C GLU A 648 0.05 28.44 40.98
N ARG A 649 1.27 27.87 41.08
CA ARG A 649 2.21 28.19 42.17
C ARG A 649 2.51 29.67 42.23
N LEU A 650 2.84 30.29 41.09
CA LEU A 650 3.15 31.72 41.00
C LEU A 650 1.93 32.60 41.35
N LYS A 651 0.70 32.18 41.05
CA LYS A 651 -0.53 32.85 41.54
C LYS A 651 -0.65 32.74 43.06
N MET A 652 -0.52 31.54 43.62
CA MET A 652 -0.59 31.33 45.08
C MET A 652 0.47 32.15 45.83
N ASP A 653 1.70 32.23 45.30
CA ASP A 653 2.75 33.06 45.88
C ASP A 653 2.48 34.56 45.68
N ASN A 654 1.91 34.99 44.55
CA ASN A 654 1.45 36.37 44.37
C ASN A 654 0.34 36.73 45.37
N GLU A 655 -0.64 35.86 45.58
CA GLU A 655 -1.71 36.02 46.57
C GLU A 655 -1.16 36.09 48.00
N ARG A 656 -0.16 35.25 48.34
CA ARG A 656 0.59 35.34 49.61
C ARG A 656 1.28 36.70 49.76
N TYR A 657 2.01 37.17 48.75
CA TYR A 657 2.67 38.49 48.80
C TYR A 657 1.65 39.64 48.87
N GLN A 658 0.51 39.56 48.19
CA GLN A 658 -0.57 40.54 48.32
C GLN A 658 -1.18 40.56 49.72
N ASN A 659 -1.33 39.41 50.38
CA ASN A 659 -1.85 39.34 51.75
C ASN A 659 -0.83 39.89 52.76
N LEU A 660 0.44 39.51 52.65
CA LEU A 660 1.53 40.11 53.41
C LEU A 660 1.61 41.64 53.21
N GLN A 661 1.35 42.14 51.99
CA GLN A 661 1.29 43.58 51.72
C GLN A 661 0.09 44.26 52.42
N LYS A 662 -1.10 43.63 52.44
CA LYS A 662 -2.28 44.14 53.16
C LYS A 662 -2.01 44.18 54.67
N GLU A 663 -1.45 43.11 55.23
CA GLU A 663 -1.04 43.02 56.64
C GLU A 663 -0.02 44.12 56.99
N TRP A 664 0.98 44.34 56.15
CA TRP A 664 1.99 45.39 56.38
C TRP A 664 1.39 46.80 56.33
N VAL A 665 0.47 47.06 55.40
CA VAL A 665 -0.27 48.33 55.32
C VAL A 665 -1.20 48.51 56.52
N GLN A 666 -1.83 47.44 57.02
CA GLN A 666 -2.62 47.48 58.25
C GLN A 666 -1.73 47.87 59.44
N VAL A 667 -0.62 47.16 59.67
CA VAL A 667 0.33 47.46 60.76
C VAL A 667 0.89 48.89 60.64
N GLN A 668 1.14 49.38 59.42
CA GLN A 668 1.55 50.77 59.19
C GLN A 668 0.45 51.76 59.62
N SER A 669 -0.82 51.48 59.31
CA SER A 669 -1.95 52.33 59.72
C SER A 669 -2.21 52.30 61.22
N GLU A 670 -2.06 51.14 61.87
CA GLU A 670 -2.13 50.97 63.32
C GLU A 670 -0.99 51.74 64.02
N LEU A 671 0.24 51.67 63.51
CA LEU A 671 1.38 52.43 64.02
C LEU A 671 1.18 53.96 63.84
N LEU A 672 0.59 54.39 62.72
CA LEU A 672 0.24 55.81 62.51
C LEU A 672 -0.86 56.29 63.47
N ALA A 673 -1.83 55.42 63.80
CA ALA A 673 -2.85 55.69 64.81
C ALA A 673 -2.26 55.74 66.24
N GLN A 674 -1.39 54.78 66.61
CA GLN A 674 -0.63 54.85 67.87
C GLN A 674 0.20 56.14 67.95
N SER A 675 0.83 56.54 66.84
CA SER A 675 1.60 57.78 66.74
C SER A 675 0.73 59.05 66.88
N SER A 676 -0.55 59.02 66.47
CA SER A 676 -1.46 60.15 66.71
C SER A 676 -2.01 60.18 68.14
N VAL A 677 -2.28 59.02 68.73
CA VAL A 677 -2.65 58.89 70.16
C VAL A 677 -1.51 59.40 71.06
N LEU A 678 -0.27 58.93 70.85
CA LEU A 678 0.89 59.40 71.61
C LEU A 678 1.16 60.91 71.44
N ARG A 679 0.83 61.51 70.29
CA ARG A 679 0.86 62.97 70.12
C ARG A 679 -0.25 63.69 70.89
N ALA A 680 -1.45 63.11 70.97
CA ALA A 680 -2.55 63.65 71.76
C ALA A 680 -2.23 63.56 73.26
N GLU A 681 -1.75 62.40 73.74
CA GLU A 681 -1.31 62.19 75.13
C GLU A 681 -0.16 63.12 75.52
N LEU A 682 0.83 63.33 74.63
CA LEU A 682 1.89 64.32 74.83
C LEU A 682 1.31 65.74 74.91
N SER A 683 0.31 66.07 74.09
CA SER A 683 -0.34 67.38 74.12
C SER A 683 -1.18 67.59 75.38
N THR A 684 -1.87 66.57 75.89
CA THR A 684 -2.62 66.67 77.15
C THR A 684 -1.66 66.76 78.33
N ALA A 685 -0.59 65.96 78.36
CA ALA A 685 0.45 66.05 79.39
C ALA A 685 1.17 67.41 79.36
N GLN A 686 1.36 68.02 78.19
CA GLN A 686 1.89 69.39 78.07
C GLN A 686 0.92 70.44 78.63
N LEU A 687 -0.39 70.31 78.35
CA LEU A 687 -1.42 71.20 78.91
C LEU A 687 -1.57 71.04 80.43
N GLU A 688 -1.50 69.82 80.94
CA GLU A 688 -1.44 69.54 82.38
C GLU A 688 -0.18 70.14 83.01
N ARG A 689 0.98 70.03 82.34
CA ARG A 689 2.22 70.65 82.81
C ARG A 689 2.11 72.19 82.88
N THR A 690 1.57 72.85 81.86
CA THR A 690 1.39 74.31 81.88
C THR A 690 0.33 74.77 82.87
N ARG A 691 -0.71 73.95 83.10
CA ARG A 691 -1.68 74.17 84.18
C ARG A 691 -1.00 74.09 85.55
N LEU A 692 -0.24 73.03 85.82
CA LEU A 692 0.50 72.84 87.08
C LEU A 692 1.59 73.90 87.27
N GLU A 693 2.22 74.38 86.20
CA GLU A 693 3.14 75.53 86.23
C GLU A 693 2.43 76.82 86.69
N GLY A 694 1.18 77.05 86.27
CA GLY A 694 0.35 78.19 86.72
C GLY A 694 -0.23 78.04 88.14
N GLU A 695 -0.62 76.83 88.54
CA GLU A 695 -0.97 76.52 89.94
C GLU A 695 0.26 76.71 90.85
N LEU A 696 1.45 76.36 90.37
CA LEU A 696 2.73 76.57 91.07
C LEU A 696 3.19 78.04 91.07
N SER A 697 2.90 78.84 90.04
CA SER A 697 3.21 80.28 90.04
C SER A 697 2.29 81.04 91.01
N THR A 698 0.99 80.74 90.99
CA THR A 698 0.02 81.34 91.94
C THR A 698 0.31 80.94 93.39
N LEU A 699 0.73 79.70 93.65
CA LEU A 699 1.22 79.29 94.98
C LEU A 699 2.52 80.01 95.38
N LYS A 700 3.44 80.28 94.45
CA LYS A 700 4.64 81.10 94.72
C LYS A 700 4.29 82.55 95.04
N GLU A 701 3.36 83.15 94.30
CA GLU A 701 2.86 84.51 94.56
C GLU A 701 2.17 84.60 95.93
N GLN A 702 1.35 83.61 96.29
CA GLN A 702 0.75 83.51 97.63
C GLN A 702 1.82 83.37 98.72
N ASN A 703 2.85 82.55 98.51
CA ASN A 703 3.94 82.40 99.48
C ASN A 703 4.75 83.70 99.62
N GLN A 704 5.06 84.40 98.52
CA GLN A 704 5.69 85.73 98.56
C GLN A 704 4.82 86.78 99.27
N GLN A 705 3.50 86.73 99.12
CA GLN A 705 2.58 87.59 99.88
C GLN A 705 2.60 87.24 101.38
N LEU A 706 2.69 85.96 101.75
CA LEU A 706 2.85 85.53 103.14
C LEU A 706 4.21 85.95 103.71
N ASP A 707 5.30 85.82 102.96
CA ASP A 707 6.64 86.31 103.34
C ASP A 707 6.64 87.83 103.56
N LEU A 708 6.05 88.61 102.64
CA LEU A 708 5.90 90.06 102.80
C LEU A 708 5.04 90.42 104.02
N ASN A 709 3.99 89.66 104.32
CA ASN A 709 3.18 89.85 105.52
C ASN A 709 3.93 89.44 106.80
N SER A 710 4.76 88.40 106.75
CA SER A 710 5.66 87.99 107.84
C SER A 710 6.73 89.06 108.12
N VAL A 711 7.31 89.67 107.09
CA VAL A 711 8.24 90.80 107.22
C VAL A 711 7.53 92.05 107.77
N ARG A 712 6.29 92.34 107.36
CA ARG A 712 5.46 93.42 107.94
C ARG A 712 5.19 93.19 109.43
N LEU A 713 4.77 91.98 109.81
CA LEU A 713 4.56 91.59 111.20
C LEU A 713 5.86 91.64 112.02
N SER A 714 6.98 91.22 111.43
CA SER A 714 8.31 91.30 112.06
C SER A 714 8.75 92.76 112.29
N SER A 715 8.48 93.65 111.35
CA SER A 715 8.72 95.09 111.47
C SER A 715 7.83 95.74 112.55
N GLN A 716 6.54 95.36 112.60
CA GLN A 716 5.63 95.77 113.69
C GLN A 716 6.11 95.26 115.07
N TYR A 717 6.59 94.01 115.15
CA TYR A 717 7.15 93.44 116.38
C TYR A 717 8.46 94.12 116.80
N GLN A 718 9.35 94.45 115.86
CA GLN A 718 10.56 95.23 116.11
C GLN A 718 10.23 96.64 116.63
N LEU A 719 9.27 97.33 116.02
CA LEU A 719 8.80 98.64 116.49
C LEU A 719 8.18 98.55 117.90
N LEU A 720 7.36 97.53 118.17
CA LEU A 720 6.80 97.30 119.51
C LEU A 720 7.90 97.01 120.54
N THR A 721 8.96 96.30 120.14
CA THR A 721 10.12 96.00 120.99
C THR A 721 10.96 97.25 121.26
N GLN A 722 11.14 98.13 120.27
CA GLN A 722 11.78 99.43 120.44
C GLN A 722 10.97 100.35 121.36
N LEU A 723 9.65 100.46 121.16
CA LEU A 723 8.77 101.23 122.05
C LEU A 723 8.80 100.69 123.49
N LYS A 724 8.86 99.36 123.67
CA LYS A 724 9.06 98.73 124.99
C LYS A 724 10.41 99.08 125.61
N ALA A 725 11.50 99.08 124.82
CA ALA A 725 12.83 99.47 125.30
C ALA A 725 12.86 100.94 125.72
N ASN A 726 12.32 101.85 124.90
CA ASN A 726 12.22 103.28 125.22
C ASN A 726 11.44 103.50 126.53
N LEU A 727 10.30 102.82 126.72
CA LEU A 727 9.52 102.90 127.96
C LEU A 727 10.28 102.33 129.18
N GLU A 728 11.13 101.31 129.00
CA GLU A 728 12.02 100.81 130.05
C GLU A 728 13.19 101.76 130.35
N GLU A 729 13.64 102.56 129.40
CA GLU A 729 14.67 103.60 129.57
C GLU A 729 14.10 104.85 130.23
N GLU A 730 12.93 105.34 129.81
CA GLU A 730 12.20 106.41 130.49
C GLU A 730 11.91 106.05 131.95
N ASN A 731 11.49 104.82 132.23
CA ASN A 731 11.24 104.34 133.59
C ASN A 731 12.54 104.21 134.42
N ARG A 732 13.68 103.85 133.81
CA ARG A 732 15.00 103.96 134.46
C ARG A 732 15.34 105.42 134.79
N HIS A 733 15.15 106.36 133.87
CA HIS A 733 15.43 107.77 134.12
C HIS A 733 14.54 108.38 135.20
N LEU A 734 13.26 107.98 135.28
CA LEU A 734 12.36 108.36 136.38
C LEU A 734 12.81 107.77 137.73
N LEU A 735 13.36 106.56 137.75
CA LEU A 735 13.99 105.97 138.95
C LEU A 735 15.30 106.68 139.33
N GLU A 736 16.14 107.07 138.37
CA GLU A 736 17.35 107.86 138.60
C GLU A 736 17.04 109.26 139.13
N GLN A 737 16.02 109.94 138.58
CA GLN A 737 15.52 111.21 139.09
C GLN A 737 15.02 111.09 140.53
N ASN A 738 14.21 110.06 140.85
CA ASN A 738 13.80 109.77 142.22
C ASN A 738 15.01 109.52 143.13
N GLN A 739 16.01 108.75 142.68
CA GLN A 739 17.21 108.47 143.47
C GLN A 739 18.06 109.74 143.69
N ASN A 740 18.08 110.67 142.74
CA ASN A 740 18.79 111.95 142.89
C ASN A 740 18.03 112.91 143.82
N LEU A 741 16.71 113.02 143.72
CA LEU A 741 15.89 113.77 144.67
C LEU A 741 16.01 113.20 146.10
N ALA A 742 16.19 111.89 146.26
CA ALA A 742 16.48 111.27 147.55
C ALA A 742 17.88 111.64 148.09
N LYS A 743 18.91 111.76 147.22
CA LYS A 743 20.24 112.27 147.60
C LYS A 743 20.19 113.74 148.00
N GLU A 744 19.44 114.57 147.27
CA GLU A 744 19.27 116.01 147.57
C GLU A 744 18.55 116.23 148.90
N ASN A 745 17.48 115.48 149.18
CA ASN A 745 16.83 115.52 150.50
C ASN A 745 17.79 115.12 151.64
N LYS A 746 18.67 114.13 151.41
CA LYS A 746 19.71 113.73 152.37
C LYS A 746 20.76 114.83 152.58
N ALA A 747 21.24 115.47 151.51
CA ALA A 747 22.20 116.57 151.58
C ALA A 747 21.61 117.82 152.26
N LEU A 748 20.31 118.12 152.05
CA LEU A 748 19.60 119.19 152.75
C LEU A 748 19.45 118.89 154.24
N LEU A 749 19.19 117.64 154.63
CA LEU A 749 19.22 117.21 156.04
C LEU A 749 20.61 117.39 156.66
N GLU A 750 21.67 117.00 155.96
CA GLU A 750 23.06 117.14 156.40
C GLU A 750 23.44 118.62 156.59
N SER A 751 23.14 119.48 155.62
CA SER A 751 23.37 120.93 155.71
C SER A 751 22.57 121.61 156.84
N ASN A 752 21.37 121.12 157.16
CA ASN A 752 20.58 121.62 158.29
C ASN A 752 21.22 121.30 159.65
N LEU A 753 21.84 120.11 159.77
CA LEU A 753 22.62 119.71 160.96
C LEU A 753 23.89 120.55 161.09
N GLU A 754 24.65 120.74 160.00
CA GLU A 754 25.86 121.56 159.99
C GLU A 754 25.58 123.03 160.37
N SER A 755 24.50 123.61 159.85
CA SER A 755 24.06 124.98 160.20
C SER A 755 23.75 125.12 161.70
N ARG A 756 23.13 124.10 162.30
CA ARG A 756 22.86 124.05 163.74
C ARG A 756 24.14 123.96 164.58
N ASP A 757 25.12 123.17 164.14
CA ASP A 757 26.42 123.09 164.81
C ASP A 757 27.24 124.38 164.66
N GLN A 758 27.14 125.09 163.53
CA GLN A 758 27.73 126.43 163.36
C GLN A 758 27.16 127.43 164.37
N HIS A 759 25.83 127.42 164.62
CA HIS A 759 25.24 128.25 165.66
C HIS A 759 25.71 127.85 167.08
N HIS A 760 25.90 126.57 167.37
CA HIS A 760 26.49 126.12 168.64
C HIS A 760 27.97 126.50 168.79
N ASN A 761 28.71 126.68 167.69
CA ASN A 761 30.08 127.21 167.70
C ASN A 761 30.10 128.72 167.99
N GLN A 762 29.25 129.50 167.32
CA GLN A 762 29.10 130.94 167.56
C GLN A 762 28.76 131.26 169.03
N GLN A 763 27.89 130.44 169.66
CA GLN A 763 27.56 130.56 171.09
C GLN A 763 28.78 130.39 172.02
N ARG A 764 29.77 129.56 171.64
CA ARG A 764 31.03 129.41 172.39
C ARG A 764 31.93 130.63 172.24
N GLU A 765 32.10 131.14 171.02
CA GLU A 765 32.92 132.34 170.80
C GLU A 765 32.43 133.58 171.56
N TYR A 766 31.10 133.76 171.69
CA TYR A 766 30.54 134.85 172.49
C TYR A 766 30.82 134.68 173.99
N LEU A 767 30.90 133.44 174.49
CA LEU A 767 31.28 133.13 175.87
C LEU A 767 32.75 133.47 176.16
N ASP A 768 33.66 133.16 175.23
CA ASP A 768 35.09 133.44 175.40
C ASP A 768 35.40 134.94 175.34
N LYS A 769 34.82 135.67 174.39
CA LYS A 769 34.91 137.16 174.30
C LYS A 769 34.43 137.84 175.59
N LEU A 770 33.42 137.27 176.27
CA LEU A 770 32.90 137.76 177.54
C LEU A 770 33.85 137.49 178.72
N ASN A 771 34.74 136.49 178.62
CA ASN A 771 35.81 136.23 179.59
C ASN A 771 37.05 137.12 179.37
N GLU A 772 37.35 137.50 178.12
CA GLU A 772 38.38 138.50 177.81
C GLU A 772 38.09 139.84 178.50
N LEU A 773 36.89 140.38 178.29
CA LEU A 773 36.44 141.65 178.86
C LEU A 773 36.47 141.67 180.40
N ARG A 774 36.31 140.50 181.06
CA ARG A 774 36.47 140.36 182.52
C ARG A 774 37.93 140.53 182.96
N ARG A 775 38.89 139.98 182.20
CA ARG A 775 40.33 140.13 182.49
C ARG A 775 40.82 141.56 182.28
N GLU A 776 40.30 142.25 181.27
CA GLU A 776 40.62 143.66 181.01
C GLU A 776 40.00 144.60 182.06
N LYS A 777 38.75 144.32 182.48
CA LYS A 777 38.13 145.02 183.60
C LYS A 777 38.97 144.90 184.89
N GLN A 778 39.56 143.73 185.18
CA GLN A 778 40.41 143.57 186.36
C GLN A 778 41.67 144.46 186.29
N LYS A 779 42.35 144.50 185.13
CA LYS A 779 43.52 145.38 184.91
C LYS A 779 43.18 146.88 185.05
N LEU A 780 41.93 147.26 184.79
CA LEU A 780 41.40 148.60 185.02
C LEU A 780 41.13 148.90 186.51
N VAL A 781 40.73 147.90 187.31
CA VAL A 781 40.50 148.05 188.75
C VAL A 781 41.81 148.26 189.51
N ASP A 782 42.80 147.38 189.30
CA ASP A 782 44.03 147.36 190.10
C ASP A 782 44.81 148.70 190.00
N LYS A 783 44.85 149.30 188.79
CA LYS A 783 45.48 150.62 188.56
C LYS A 783 44.72 151.81 189.16
N ILE A 784 43.41 151.70 189.36
CA ILE A 784 42.61 152.77 189.99
C ILE A 784 42.73 152.69 191.51
N MET A 785 42.89 151.50 192.09
CA MET A 785 43.03 151.31 193.53
C MET A 785 44.29 151.95 194.15
N ASP A 786 45.40 152.04 193.41
CA ASP A 786 46.62 152.71 193.90
C ASP A 786 46.48 154.23 194.03
N GLN A 787 45.58 154.87 193.26
CA GLN A 787 45.33 156.32 193.35
C GLN A 787 44.11 156.66 194.20
N TYR A 788 43.10 155.78 194.24
CA TYR A 788 41.90 155.94 195.07
C TYR A 788 41.89 155.02 196.29
N ARG A 789 43.05 154.91 196.96
CA ARG A 789 43.12 154.57 198.40
C ARG A 789 42.65 155.74 199.30
N VAL A 790 41.72 156.55 198.79
CA VAL A 790 40.88 157.54 199.49
C VAL A 790 39.40 157.31 199.08
N LEU A 791 38.88 156.13 199.45
CA LEU A 791 37.49 155.82 199.83
C LEU A 791 36.38 155.56 198.76
N GLU A 792 35.35 154.82 199.21
CA GLU A 792 34.21 154.13 198.51
C GLU A 792 32.85 154.86 198.77
N PRO A 793 31.58 154.33 198.60
CA PRO A 793 30.96 153.12 197.96
C PRO A 793 29.74 153.51 197.01
N GLY A 794 28.66 152.75 196.63
CA GLY A 794 28.22 151.33 196.63
C GLY A 794 26.67 151.10 196.57
N LEU A 795 26.19 149.89 196.14
CA LEU A 795 24.81 149.27 196.27
C LEU A 795 23.63 149.77 195.37
N PRO A 796 22.43 149.09 195.22
CA PRO A 796 21.89 147.73 195.65
C PRO A 796 21.05 146.86 194.61
N VAL A 797 20.49 145.66 195.03
CA VAL A 797 19.23 144.93 194.54
C VAL A 797 19.27 143.99 193.25
N MET A 798 18.46 142.92 192.95
CA MET A 798 17.70 141.80 193.65
C MET A 798 17.03 140.69 192.72
N CYS A 799 16.51 139.56 193.29
CA CYS A 799 15.44 138.56 192.85
C CYS A 799 15.67 137.27 191.92
N PRO A 800 14.87 136.13 192.07
CA PRO A 800 15.36 134.71 191.86
C PRO A 800 14.61 133.60 190.95
N PRO A 801 13.90 132.47 191.37
CA PRO A 801 14.19 131.06 190.85
C PRO A 801 13.07 129.92 190.65
N LYS A 802 13.44 128.68 190.17
CA LYS A 802 12.92 127.24 190.44
C LYS A 802 12.00 126.36 189.48
N GLN A 803 12.32 125.02 189.36
CA GLN A 803 11.47 123.75 189.45
C GLN A 803 11.13 122.75 188.22
N PRO A 804 10.44 121.54 188.32
CA PRO A 804 10.87 120.23 187.66
C PRO A 804 9.81 119.20 187.04
N LYS A 805 10.20 117.91 186.75
CA LYS A 805 9.46 116.56 186.75
C LYS A 805 8.94 115.80 185.46
N LEU A 806 9.20 114.45 185.45
CA LEU A 806 8.36 113.22 185.13
C LEU A 806 7.80 112.76 183.72
N VAL A 807 7.93 111.42 183.47
CA VAL A 807 6.94 110.41 182.93
C VAL A 807 6.78 110.08 181.41
N SER A 808 6.31 108.82 181.18
CA SER A 808 5.95 107.96 180.01
C SER A 808 5.22 108.62 178.78
N ASN A 809 4.90 107.96 177.65
CA ASN A 809 4.27 106.63 177.47
C ASN A 809 4.28 106.06 176.02
N SER A 810 3.61 104.90 175.82
CA SER A 810 3.53 104.05 174.60
C SER A 810 2.46 104.40 173.53
N VAL A 811 2.73 104.10 172.24
CA VAL A 811 1.80 103.71 171.13
C VAL A 811 2.63 103.44 169.87
N PHE A 812 2.48 102.43 168.98
CA PHE A 812 1.69 101.18 168.86
C PHE A 812 0.31 101.18 168.12
N ILE A 813 0.14 100.23 167.17
CA ILE A 813 -0.97 100.03 166.19
C ILE A 813 -1.05 101.23 165.18
N ILE A 814 -1.42 101.18 163.88
CA ILE A 814 -2.42 100.43 163.06
C ILE A 814 -1.75 100.12 161.67
N TRP A 815 -1.83 98.94 161.04
CA TRP A 815 -2.96 98.14 160.48
C TRP A 815 -3.56 98.69 159.15
N GLY A 816 -4.12 97.81 158.32
CA GLY A 816 -4.72 98.14 157.02
C GLY A 816 -3.73 98.22 155.83
N ASP A 817 -4.09 97.83 154.61
CA ASP A 817 -5.34 97.20 154.17
C ASP A 817 -5.16 96.23 152.98
N ASN A 818 -6.10 95.27 152.89
CA ASN A 818 -6.35 94.48 151.67
C ASN A 818 -7.34 95.21 150.76
N VAL A 819 -7.29 94.95 149.45
CA VAL A 819 -8.45 94.78 148.54
C VAL A 819 -7.87 94.37 147.17
N LEU A 820 -8.25 93.26 146.51
CA LEU A 820 -9.54 92.73 146.03
C LEU A 820 -10.02 93.30 144.68
N ASN A 821 -10.60 92.40 143.90
CA ASN A 821 -11.28 92.60 142.60
C ASN A 821 -10.37 92.95 141.40
N ASN A 822 -10.74 92.60 140.15
CA ASN A 822 -12.05 92.07 139.73
C ASN A 822 -11.96 90.82 138.83
N SER A 823 -12.99 89.98 138.93
CA SER A 823 -13.23 88.79 138.10
C SER A 823 -14.15 89.10 136.92
N VAL A 824 -13.93 88.46 135.77
CA VAL A 824 -15.02 88.16 134.83
C VAL A 824 -14.90 86.73 134.32
N SER A 825 -15.82 85.89 134.78
CA SER A 825 -16.36 84.78 133.97
C SER A 825 -17.78 85.18 133.57
N LEU A 826 -18.21 84.92 132.33
CA LEU A 826 -19.58 84.45 132.02
C LEU A 826 -19.79 84.16 130.51
N PHE A 827 -20.22 82.93 130.23
CA PHE A 827 -21.34 82.56 129.33
C PHE A 827 -21.25 82.48 127.79
N HIS A 828 -21.99 81.46 127.32
CA HIS A 828 -22.55 81.18 125.99
C HIS A 828 -23.58 82.25 125.55
N PRO A 829 -23.90 82.37 124.24
CA PRO A 829 -24.73 81.42 123.47
C PRO A 829 -24.04 80.93 122.16
N SER A 830 -24.46 79.97 121.33
CA SER A 830 -25.66 79.11 121.15
C SER A 830 -26.77 79.59 120.20
N VAL A 831 -27.18 78.72 119.25
CA VAL A 831 -28.56 78.61 118.66
C VAL A 831 -28.95 79.71 117.63
N HIS A 832 -29.66 79.48 116.49
CA HIS A 832 -30.36 78.31 115.87
C HIS A 832 -30.30 78.37 114.30
N GLU A 833 -30.62 77.23 113.63
CA GLU A 833 -31.52 76.98 112.45
C GLU A 833 -31.78 78.06 111.35
N GLN A 834 -32.04 77.73 110.07
CA GLN A 834 -33.18 76.90 109.59
C GLN A 834 -33.00 76.19 108.21
N ASP A 835 -33.72 75.05 108.12
CA ASP A 835 -34.53 74.47 107.01
C ASP A 835 -33.98 74.17 105.59
N PRO A 836 -34.19 72.92 105.11
CA PRO A 836 -34.26 72.55 103.69
C PRO A 836 -35.69 72.27 103.20
N ILE A 837 -35.99 72.52 101.91
CA ILE A 837 -36.93 71.76 101.02
C ILE A 837 -37.15 72.56 99.72
N SER A 838 -36.94 71.92 98.55
CA SER A 838 -37.81 71.97 97.34
C SER A 838 -37.14 71.28 96.13
N ALA A 839 -37.89 70.41 95.47
CA ALA A 839 -37.65 69.99 94.06
C ALA A 839 -38.64 70.77 93.14
N PRO A 840 -38.70 70.61 91.80
CA PRO A 840 -39.26 69.36 91.22
C PRO A 840 -38.90 69.04 89.72
N VAL A 841 -39.57 67.99 89.16
CA VAL A 841 -39.91 67.77 87.72
C VAL A 841 -38.80 67.38 86.70
N SER A 842 -38.62 66.06 86.51
CA SER A 842 -38.91 65.22 85.31
C SER A 842 -39.22 65.90 83.94
N PRO A 843 -38.98 65.30 82.74
CA PRO A 843 -39.43 63.92 82.43
C PRO A 843 -38.68 63.08 81.37
N SER A 844 -39.19 61.86 81.19
CA SER A 844 -38.98 60.90 80.08
C SER A 844 -39.65 61.37 78.75
N SER A 845 -39.50 60.76 77.56
CA SER A 845 -39.80 59.35 77.24
C SER A 845 -39.44 58.88 75.80
N LEU A 846 -39.04 57.61 75.68
CA LEU A 846 -39.33 56.56 74.65
C LEU A 846 -39.85 56.88 73.21
N ARG A 847 -39.33 56.10 72.23
CA ARG A 847 -39.91 55.70 70.91
C ARG A 847 -39.97 56.80 69.80
N ARG A 848 -40.09 56.54 68.47
CA ARG A 848 -40.45 55.33 67.66
C ARG A 848 -40.00 55.40 66.15
N ILE A 849 -39.56 54.27 65.57
CA ILE A 849 -39.80 53.71 64.18
C ILE A 849 -39.68 54.57 62.89
N SER A 850 -38.69 54.20 62.04
CA SER A 850 -38.71 53.87 60.57
C SER A 850 -39.04 54.87 59.43
N SER A 851 -38.71 54.43 58.20
CA SER A 851 -39.03 54.91 56.82
C SER A 851 -38.33 56.16 56.25
N GLN A 852 -38.29 56.45 54.93
CA GLN A 852 -38.02 55.62 53.72
C GLN A 852 -37.93 56.53 52.45
N ALA A 853 -36.93 56.29 51.58
CA ALA A 853 -36.85 56.65 50.14
C ALA A 853 -36.70 58.11 49.62
N GLU A 854 -36.14 58.16 48.38
CA GLU A 854 -36.28 59.10 47.24
C GLU A 854 -35.59 60.50 47.17
N GLU A 855 -34.85 60.66 46.06
CA GLU A 855 -34.72 61.72 45.02
C GLU A 855 -34.97 63.24 45.34
N GLU A 856 -34.47 64.24 44.59
CA GLU A 856 -33.93 64.29 43.22
C GLU A 856 -32.80 65.36 43.03
N GLN A 857 -32.51 65.81 41.79
CA GLN A 857 -31.44 66.78 41.43
C GLN A 857 -31.83 68.27 41.66
N PRO A 858 -30.90 69.23 41.44
CA PRO A 858 -30.95 69.94 40.15
C PRO A 858 -29.57 70.25 39.50
N LYS A 859 -29.60 70.87 38.32
CA LYS A 859 -28.48 71.04 37.37
C LYS A 859 -27.94 72.49 37.30
N ALA A 860 -26.65 72.64 36.99
CA ALA A 860 -26.04 73.86 36.43
C ALA A 860 -24.98 73.48 35.38
N ASN A 861 -24.57 74.40 34.49
CA ASN A 861 -23.99 74.01 33.18
C ASN A 861 -22.98 75.04 32.60
N LEU A 862 -22.24 74.60 31.57
CA LEU A 862 -21.52 75.35 30.50
C LEU A 862 -20.04 75.83 30.68
N ARG A 863 -19.19 75.23 29.82
CA ARG A 863 -18.30 75.86 28.80
C ARG A 863 -16.77 76.05 29.01
N SER A 864 -16.05 75.24 28.22
CA SER A 864 -15.13 75.66 27.12
C SER A 864 -13.63 75.87 27.39
N GLY A 865 -12.79 75.12 26.64
CA GLY A 865 -11.35 75.37 26.51
C GLY A 865 -10.64 74.34 25.61
N ARG A 866 -10.36 74.67 24.33
CA ARG A 866 -9.72 73.77 23.35
C ARG A 866 -8.41 74.36 22.81
N ARG A 867 -7.29 73.62 22.92
CA ARG A 867 -6.15 73.66 21.97
C ARG A 867 -5.15 72.51 22.23
N LYS A 868 -4.33 72.18 21.21
CA LYS A 868 -3.17 71.26 21.25
C LYS A 868 -1.88 72.07 21.04
N LEU A 869 -0.72 71.57 21.50
CA LEU A 869 0.57 71.49 20.76
C LEU A 869 1.75 71.05 21.67
N GLY A 870 2.79 70.43 21.06
CA GLY A 870 4.17 70.27 21.60
C GLY A 870 4.34 69.23 22.74
N SER A 871 5.05 68.09 22.62
CA SER A 871 6.29 67.69 21.94
C SER A 871 7.59 68.09 22.65
N ARG A 872 8.19 67.16 23.41
CA ARG A 872 9.65 66.96 23.49
C ARG A 872 10.06 65.58 24.05
N HIS A 873 11.13 65.02 23.49
CA HIS A 873 11.90 63.87 23.99
C HIS A 873 12.70 64.27 25.26
N GLY A 874 13.28 63.38 26.08
CA GLY A 874 13.45 61.91 26.05
C GLY A 874 14.65 61.50 26.96
N TRP A 875 15.01 60.21 27.02
CA TRP A 875 16.19 59.64 27.74
C TRP A 875 16.13 59.67 29.30
N ALA A 876 16.76 58.76 30.07
CA ALA A 876 17.26 57.40 29.80
C ALA A 876 17.61 56.59 31.09
N LEU A 877 17.61 55.26 30.95
CA LEU A 877 18.47 54.25 31.62
C LEU A 877 18.60 54.18 33.16
N GLY A 878 18.18 53.02 33.71
CA GLY A 878 18.71 52.41 34.94
C GLY A 878 18.56 50.89 34.84
N LYS A 879 19.60 50.09 35.17
CA LYS A 879 19.64 48.64 34.85
C LYS A 879 20.24 47.80 35.98
N GLY A 880 19.53 46.75 36.41
CA GLY A 880 19.92 45.79 37.45
C GLY A 880 18.74 45.42 38.37
N ARG A 881 18.63 44.22 38.96
CA ARG A 881 19.58 43.07 38.97
C ARG A 881 18.85 41.75 39.33
N GLY A 882 18.88 40.76 38.44
CA GLY A 882 18.53 39.34 38.69
C GLY A 882 17.02 39.00 38.66
N GLY A 883 16.60 37.80 38.23
CA GLY A 883 17.37 36.75 37.54
C GLY A 883 16.58 35.44 37.28
N THR A 884 17.08 34.61 36.35
CA THR A 884 16.70 33.20 36.07
C THR A 884 15.24 32.94 35.58
N SER A 885 14.94 31.98 34.68
CA SER A 885 15.73 30.86 34.11
C SER A 885 15.59 30.71 32.58
N GLN A 886 16.56 30.05 31.94
CA GLN A 886 16.41 29.36 30.64
C GLN A 886 17.16 28.02 30.69
N SER A 887 16.76 27.07 29.85
CA SER A 887 17.34 25.73 29.76
C SER A 887 18.62 25.68 28.90
N PHE A 888 19.45 24.65 29.12
CA PHE A 888 20.77 24.49 28.50
C PHE A 888 20.74 23.52 27.31
N SER A 889 21.75 23.61 26.44
CA SER A 889 22.13 22.56 25.48
C SER A 889 23.66 22.55 25.33
N PRO A 890 24.36 21.44 25.64
CA PRO A 890 25.80 21.29 25.39
C PRO A 890 26.10 20.87 23.94
N GLY A 891 27.37 20.91 23.52
CA GLY A 891 27.78 20.39 22.21
C GLY A 891 29.28 20.40 21.94
N ASP A 892 29.61 20.12 20.67
CA ASP A 892 30.90 20.26 19.95
C ASP A 892 32.10 19.42 20.43
N HIS A 893 32.74 18.69 19.50
CA HIS A 893 34.16 18.29 19.46
C HIS A 893 34.54 17.86 18.00
N ARG A 894 35.83 17.97 17.61
CA ARG A 894 36.35 17.85 16.22
C ARG A 894 37.48 16.80 16.09
N VAL A 895 38.08 16.71 14.88
CA VAL A 895 39.41 16.10 14.50
C VAL A 895 39.35 14.60 14.10
N GLN A 896 39.86 14.07 12.95
CA GLN A 896 40.37 14.66 11.68
C GLN A 896 40.35 13.61 10.48
N PRO A 897 41.20 13.54 9.40
CA PRO A 897 40.67 13.39 8.00
C PRO A 897 41.32 12.30 7.07
N ARG A 898 41.11 12.42 5.73
CA ARG A 898 41.69 11.69 4.55
C ARG A 898 40.93 10.40 4.14
N ILE A 899 40.87 9.93 2.86
CA ILE A 899 41.63 10.25 1.62
C ILE A 899 40.83 9.91 0.31
N ARG A 900 40.95 10.74 -0.77
CA ARG A 900 40.78 10.46 -2.26
C ARG A 900 39.47 9.82 -2.82
N LEU A 901 39.03 9.98 -4.09
CA LEU A 901 39.52 10.66 -5.33
C LEU A 901 38.36 10.91 -6.36
N ARG A 902 38.36 12.03 -7.12
CA ARG A 902 37.64 12.37 -8.39
C ARG A 902 36.08 12.27 -8.42
N SER A 903 35.26 13.23 -8.88
CA SER A 903 35.21 14.15 -10.07
C SER A 903 34.89 13.44 -11.40
N SER A 904 34.03 13.93 -12.31
CA SER A 904 33.29 15.21 -12.50
C SER A 904 31.98 14.91 -13.26
N GLN A 905 30.82 15.55 -13.06
CA GLN A 905 30.41 16.94 -13.34
C GLN A 905 30.43 17.34 -14.84
N THR A 906 29.27 17.77 -15.36
CA THR A 906 28.96 18.30 -16.73
C THR A 906 29.20 17.35 -17.93
N GLY A 907 28.43 17.41 -19.03
CA GLY A 907 27.20 18.16 -19.32
C GLY A 907 26.92 18.36 -20.83
N ALA A 908 25.65 18.59 -21.20
CA ALA A 908 25.13 19.02 -22.53
C ALA A 908 25.15 18.04 -23.74
N MET A 909 23.94 17.66 -24.17
CA MET A 909 23.25 18.00 -25.44
C MET A 909 23.92 17.79 -26.84
N ALA A 910 23.05 17.56 -27.84
CA ALA A 910 23.25 17.29 -29.28
C ALA A 910 23.48 15.79 -29.64
N LEU A 911 22.75 15.09 -30.53
CA LEU A 911 21.82 15.34 -31.67
C LEU A 911 22.46 14.98 -33.03
N TRP A 912 21.67 14.31 -33.89
CA TRP A 912 21.85 13.98 -35.33
C TRP A 912 22.38 12.59 -35.76
N GLU A 913 21.43 11.82 -36.33
CA GLU A 913 21.40 11.20 -37.68
C GLU A 913 22.11 9.85 -38.05
N HIS A 914 21.23 8.86 -38.32
CA HIS A 914 21.08 8.02 -39.52
C HIS A 914 21.99 6.81 -39.89
N ASP A 915 21.26 5.78 -40.38
CA ASP A 915 21.56 4.68 -41.32
C ASP A 915 22.68 3.65 -41.06
N GLY A 916 22.40 2.39 -41.44
CA GLY A 916 23.40 1.32 -41.37
C GLY A 916 22.97 -0.16 -41.54
N SER A 917 21.71 -0.50 -41.85
CA SER A 917 21.37 -1.89 -42.24
C SER A 917 22.07 -2.26 -43.55
N PRO A 918 22.65 -3.48 -43.71
CA PRO A 918 21.81 -4.63 -44.07
C PRO A 918 22.27 -6.02 -43.56
N THR A 919 21.31 -6.95 -43.49
CA THR A 919 21.55 -8.41 -43.65
C THR A 919 21.47 -8.79 -45.14
N PRO A 920 22.09 -9.89 -45.62
CA PRO A 920 21.31 -11.13 -45.71
C PRO A 920 22.08 -12.48 -45.68
N SER A 921 21.30 -13.56 -45.50
CA SER A 921 21.39 -14.87 -46.20
C SER A 921 22.67 -15.74 -46.17
N GLN A 922 22.52 -16.94 -45.56
CA GLN A 922 22.39 -18.26 -46.24
C GLN A 922 23.38 -19.42 -45.98
N ASP A 923 22.77 -20.61 -46.07
CA ASP A 923 23.24 -21.96 -46.45
C ASP A 923 24.14 -22.82 -45.53
N SER A 924 23.52 -23.91 -45.04
CA SER A 924 24.15 -25.20 -44.70
C SER A 924 24.44 -26.03 -45.97
N PRO A 925 25.25 -27.09 -45.91
CA PRO A 925 24.64 -28.44 -45.87
C PRO A 925 25.40 -29.52 -45.07
N SER A 926 24.72 -30.68 -44.92
CA SER A 926 25.10 -32.12 -44.78
C SER A 926 26.59 -32.55 -44.64
N GLU A 927 26.97 -33.71 -44.06
CA GLU A 927 26.43 -35.09 -44.19
C GLU A 927 26.71 -36.04 -42.98
N GLU A 928 26.11 -37.24 -43.04
CA GLU A 928 26.43 -38.61 -42.50
C GLU A 928 27.53 -38.84 -41.42
N GLY A 929 27.48 -39.88 -40.56
CA GLY A 929 26.51 -40.98 -40.37
C GLY A 929 27.11 -42.21 -39.65
N ARG A 930 26.28 -43.21 -39.27
CA ARG A 930 26.60 -44.55 -38.68
C ARG A 930 27.22 -44.61 -37.24
N VAL A 931 27.09 -45.70 -36.46
CA VAL A 931 26.01 -46.72 -36.28
C VAL A 931 26.24 -47.52 -34.97
N ASP A 932 25.14 -47.97 -34.36
CA ASP A 932 24.87 -49.06 -33.39
C ASP A 932 25.93 -49.64 -32.43
N SER A 933 25.54 -49.77 -31.15
CA SER A 933 25.69 -50.99 -30.33
C SER A 933 24.69 -50.96 -29.16
N GLU A 934 24.16 -52.12 -28.78
CA GLU A 934 22.99 -52.27 -27.88
C GLU A 934 23.36 -52.63 -26.43
N GLU A 935 22.50 -52.32 -25.45
CA GLU A 935 21.72 -53.31 -24.68
C GLU A 935 21.06 -52.73 -23.40
N ASN A 936 19.76 -53.03 -23.22
CA ASN A 936 19.01 -53.41 -21.99
C ASN A 936 19.39 -52.78 -20.61
N ILE A 937 18.45 -52.33 -19.77
CA ILE A 937 17.22 -53.01 -19.28
C ILE A 937 16.05 -52.01 -19.02
N SER A 938 14.81 -52.50 -19.15
CA SER A 938 13.55 -51.73 -19.16
C SER A 938 12.85 -51.53 -17.78
N PRO A 939 11.88 -50.60 -17.65
CA PRO A 939 11.23 -50.23 -16.37
C PRO A 939 9.84 -50.86 -16.11
N ALA A 940 9.30 -50.67 -14.90
CA ALA A 940 7.90 -50.86 -14.53
C ALA A 940 7.45 -49.69 -13.63
N HIS A 941 6.51 -48.82 -14.02
CA HIS A 941 5.06 -48.99 -14.22
C HIS A 941 4.22 -48.68 -12.97
N SER A 942 3.40 -47.65 -13.08
CA SER A 942 2.26 -47.33 -12.23
C SER A 942 1.06 -48.22 -12.53
N ASP A 943 0.13 -48.36 -11.59
CA ASP A 943 -1.29 -48.28 -11.97
C ASP A 943 -2.24 -47.83 -10.85
N VAL A 944 -3.46 -47.43 -11.22
CA VAL A 944 -4.47 -46.80 -10.34
C VAL A 944 -5.81 -47.53 -10.40
N SER A 945 -6.34 -47.99 -9.26
CA SER A 945 -7.80 -48.17 -9.02
C SER A 945 -8.10 -48.82 -7.66
N ARG A 946 -9.34 -48.87 -7.13
CA ARG A 946 -10.48 -47.89 -7.03
C ARG A 946 -11.60 -48.58 -6.19
N VAL A 947 -12.48 -47.80 -5.52
CA VAL A 947 -13.81 -48.20 -4.99
C VAL A 947 -13.86 -49.22 -3.83
N SER A 948 -14.27 -48.79 -2.62
CA SER A 948 -15.59 -49.09 -2.01
C SER A 948 -15.64 -49.23 -0.48
N SER A 949 -16.86 -49.03 0.05
CA SER A 949 -17.43 -49.58 1.30
C SER A 949 -16.52 -49.77 2.52
N GLY A 950 -16.67 -48.86 3.51
CA GLY A 950 -16.33 -49.18 4.90
C GLY A 950 -17.43 -50.02 5.58
N THR A 951 -17.19 -50.46 6.81
CA THR A 951 -18.24 -50.92 7.73
C THR A 951 -17.80 -50.71 9.18
N GLU A 952 -18.77 -50.71 10.08
CA GLU A 952 -18.59 -50.60 11.53
C GLU A 952 -17.82 -51.81 12.09
N GLY A 953 -17.06 -51.66 13.19
CA GLY A 953 -16.20 -52.73 13.69
C GLY A 953 -15.61 -52.48 15.08
N GLN A 954 -16.47 -52.42 16.09
CA GLN A 954 -16.17 -52.13 17.49
C GLN A 954 -15.00 -52.94 18.12
N SER A 955 -14.40 -52.30 19.13
CA SER A 955 -14.08 -52.87 20.46
C SER A 955 -12.74 -53.54 20.78
N THR A 956 -12.28 -53.17 21.99
CA THR A 956 -11.39 -53.86 22.95
C THR A 956 -9.91 -54.07 22.62
N ALA A 957 -8.97 -53.94 23.59
CA ALA A 957 -9.02 -53.30 24.92
C ALA A 957 -7.61 -53.21 25.58
N VAL A 958 -7.59 -52.58 26.76
CA VAL A 958 -6.63 -52.72 27.89
C VAL A 958 -5.28 -51.96 27.79
N VAL A 959 -4.83 -51.48 28.98
CA VAL A 959 -3.48 -50.96 29.34
C VAL A 959 -3.13 -49.54 28.84
N PHE A 960 -2.79 -48.54 29.67
CA PHE A 960 -2.84 -48.26 31.14
C PHE A 960 -2.78 -46.71 31.23
N ASN A 961 -3.73 -45.95 31.76
CA ASN A 961 -4.17 -45.76 33.16
C ASN A 961 -3.17 -45.02 34.10
N TRP A 962 -3.20 -43.67 34.12
CA TRP A 962 -2.87 -42.84 35.30
C TRP A 962 -3.38 -41.38 35.15
N TRP A 963 -3.34 -40.61 36.26
CA TRP A 963 -3.54 -39.14 36.33
C TRP A 963 -4.96 -38.51 36.21
N ILE A 964 -5.99 -39.15 36.80
CA ILE A 964 -7.14 -38.40 37.37
C ILE A 964 -7.44 -38.91 38.79
N PHE A 965 -6.81 -38.34 39.81
CA PHE A 965 -7.21 -38.52 41.21
C PHE A 965 -6.61 -37.48 42.18
N LEU A 966 -7.12 -36.24 42.17
CA LEU A 966 -7.14 -35.37 43.36
C LEU A 966 -8.11 -34.19 43.19
N SER A 967 -8.63 -33.66 44.30
CA SER A 967 -9.29 -32.35 44.41
C SER A 967 -10.61 -32.13 43.64
N LEU A 968 -11.44 -33.17 43.50
CA LEU A 968 -12.86 -32.95 43.76
C LEU A 968 -13.02 -32.88 45.29
N ILE A 969 -13.27 -31.68 45.82
CA ILE A 969 -14.04 -31.34 47.05
C ILE A 969 -13.81 -29.84 47.30
N HIS A 970 -14.75 -29.02 46.83
CA HIS A 970 -15.50 -28.19 47.77
C HIS A 970 -16.88 -27.86 47.19
N LEU A 971 -17.91 -28.19 47.95
CA LEU A 971 -19.31 -27.98 47.58
C LEU A 971 -19.75 -26.53 47.84
N SER A 972 -20.66 -26.05 46.99
CA SER A 972 -21.85 -25.28 47.38
C SER A 972 -21.68 -24.05 48.28
N THR A 973 -21.54 -22.87 47.66
CA THR A 973 -22.17 -21.58 48.04
C THR A 973 -21.81 -20.53 46.97
N GLY A 974 -22.61 -19.53 46.63
CA GLY A 974 -23.99 -19.18 47.02
C GLY A 974 -24.58 -18.18 46.01
N ARG A 975 -25.87 -17.83 46.11
CA ARG A 975 -26.52 -16.89 45.18
C ARG A 975 -26.16 -15.42 45.46
N SER A 976 -25.81 -14.67 44.42
CA SER A 976 -26.30 -13.30 44.16
C SER A 976 -26.13 -12.99 42.67
#